data_AF-A0A2K9ELP2-F1
#
_entry.id   AF-A0A2K9ELP2-F1
#
_cell.length_a   1.000
_cell.length_b   1.000
_cell.length_c   1.000
_cell.angle_alpha   90.00
_cell.angle_beta   90.00
_cell.angle_gamma   90.00
#
_symmetry.space_group_name_H-M   'P 1'
#
loop_
_entity.id
_entity.type
_entity.pdbx_description
1 polymer ?
#
loop_
_entity_poly.entity_id
_entity_poly.type
_entity_poly.pdbx_seq_one_letter_code
_entity_poly.pdbx_strand_id
1 'polypeptide(L)'
;MAKKLITILTVLAIIMSLMSFQVVANSQDIVVKIDGQAVDFPDAKPFINEDSRTLCPVRFIAENLGAEVEWNGANKTVLITKESTEILLTIGKNTALVNGTEKDFDTVPQIFENRTYVPLRFISEAFNMDVDWDANTRTVLISTPFDDTLTLPEHFDRYLSAMEKNRGFNGAVLIAKDDEILFTKGYGYSDIENNIKHTSKTKFAIGELTKTFTAMAVMQLHEKKLLNIEDKISKYIPDMAYGDNITIKHLITHTSGIVNYTDIIGMIEIEPEKLNKEIIIDLIKNYPPIFEPGTDWQYNNSGYVLLGHIIEEVSGLTLEEYFKENIFKPLKMNDTGVYSESDIKDLAKGYFGFLELKPLEDNETIIKTTYASGYMYSTVEDLFKWDLALKTDKLVKQETLDMIFDVHVKDDFFPGGFGLGWFIFKSEDFGDIIYHPGTINGFTCYMSRYVDENYTIIVAINKDNYNYDAVAEVLFRILNKKNYQMPAEIKEIKPDPEVLEKYTGLYEHSSGANIAITKSENQLYAQLPGQDKAEIYPMSETEFFYKVIEAYITFTKDDTGNITGLQFKQGDIVIDTVKTDVALKEKKIAEVDPEIYKEYAGEYEFETGLVLTVSTEDDRIFAQITGHLYLEIFPMSETEFFYEDYEVVIEFVKGEDGSVKGLIFKEFGEEYVLVKK
;
A
#
# COMPACT_ATOMS: atom_id res chain seq x y z
N MET A 1 20.90 3.16 -23.73
CA MET A 1 20.33 4.35 -23.08
C MET A 1 18.83 4.18 -23.17
N ALA A 2 18.18 3.39 -22.33
CA ALA A 2 17.99 3.45 -20.87
C ALA A 2 16.89 4.46 -20.46
N LYS A 3 15.82 3.89 -19.88
CA LYS A 3 14.94 4.44 -18.80
C LYS A 3 13.98 5.56 -19.24
N LYS A 4 12.66 5.59 -18.95
CA LYS A 4 11.73 4.98 -17.98
C LYS A 4 10.32 5.11 -18.59
N LEU A 5 9.37 4.18 -18.35
CA LEU A 5 7.97 4.54 -17.99
C LEU A 5 7.10 3.33 -17.59
N ILE A 6 7.48 2.63 -16.51
CA ILE A 6 6.55 2.08 -15.51
C ILE A 6 7.22 2.29 -14.16
N THR A 7 7.52 3.55 -13.84
CA THR A 7 8.22 3.84 -12.60
C THR A 7 7.96 5.26 -12.13
N ILE A 8 6.76 5.47 -11.60
CA ILE A 8 6.48 6.61 -10.71
C ILE A 8 6.35 6.13 -9.25
N LEU A 9 6.14 4.84 -8.98
CA LEU A 9 6.25 4.26 -7.63
C LEU A 9 7.59 3.56 -7.32
N THR A 10 8.27 2.94 -8.30
CA THR A 10 9.47 2.12 -8.02
C THR A 10 10.83 2.84 -8.16
N VAL A 11 10.88 4.10 -8.65
CA VAL A 11 12.15 4.83 -8.88
C VAL A 11 12.48 5.79 -7.74
N LEU A 12 11.52 6.09 -6.86
CA LEU A 12 11.81 6.70 -5.56
C LEU A 12 12.54 5.71 -4.62
N ALA A 13 12.28 4.40 -4.74
CA ALA A 13 12.88 3.38 -3.87
C ALA A 13 14.39 3.18 -4.07
N ILE A 14 14.93 3.36 -5.28
CA ILE A 14 16.33 2.98 -5.58
C ILE A 14 17.33 4.14 -5.36
N ILE A 15 16.90 5.40 -5.37
CA ILE A 15 17.79 6.55 -5.12
C ILE A 15 17.95 6.85 -3.61
N MET A 16 17.10 6.28 -2.75
CA MET A 16 17.22 6.42 -1.29
C MET A 16 18.30 5.53 -0.64
N SER A 17 19.01 4.70 -1.39
CA SER A 17 20.00 3.77 -0.83
C SER A 17 21.41 4.35 -0.59
N LEU A 18 21.69 5.59 -0.96
CA LEU A 18 23.03 6.18 -0.80
C LEU A 18 22.95 7.67 -0.45
N MET A 19 22.62 7.98 0.81
CA MET A 19 23.16 9.16 1.50
C MET A 19 22.87 9.07 3.00
N SER A 20 23.89 8.73 3.77
CA SER A 20 23.89 8.92 5.21
C SER A 20 23.94 10.43 5.50
N PHE A 21 22.79 11.02 5.80
CA PHE A 21 22.77 12.36 6.38
C PHE A 21 23.08 12.26 7.88
N GLN A 22 24.02 13.09 8.34
CA GLN A 22 24.14 13.36 9.76
C GLN A 22 22.91 14.15 10.19
N VAL A 23 22.06 13.52 10.98
CA VAL A 23 20.99 14.17 11.72
C VAL A 23 21.65 15.20 12.65
N VAL A 24 21.45 16.48 12.37
CA VAL A 24 21.64 17.51 13.39
C VAL A 24 20.58 17.23 14.45
N ALA A 25 21.02 16.84 15.65
CA ALA A 25 20.14 16.57 16.77
C ALA A 25 19.39 17.84 17.18
N ASN A 26 18.23 18.06 16.56
CA ASN A 26 17.18 18.87 17.16
C ASN A 26 16.56 18.00 18.26
N SER A 27 16.31 18.53 19.45
CA SER A 27 15.70 17.74 20.52
C SER A 27 14.30 17.31 20.06
N GLN A 28 14.12 16.03 19.71
CA GLN A 28 12.82 15.52 19.28
C GLN A 28 11.79 15.71 20.41
N ASP A 29 10.67 16.32 20.04
CA ASP A 29 9.50 16.42 20.90
C ASP A 29 8.99 15.01 21.24
N ILE A 30 8.26 14.90 22.36
CA ILE A 30 7.64 13.64 22.74
C ILE A 30 6.42 13.41 21.84
N VAL A 31 6.39 12.26 21.18
CA VAL A 31 5.22 11.81 20.41
C VAL A 31 4.34 10.96 21.33
N VAL A 32 3.03 11.17 21.30
CA VAL A 32 2.08 10.27 21.98
C VAL A 32 1.21 9.63 20.91
N LYS A 33 1.09 8.31 20.93
CA LYS A 33 0.19 7.57 20.05
C LYS A 33 -0.84 6.81 20.88
N ILE A 34 -2.12 6.97 20.56
CA ILE A 34 -3.21 6.18 21.13
C ILE A 34 -3.70 5.26 20.02
N ASP A 35 -3.60 3.94 20.25
CA ASP A 35 -4.04 2.93 19.29
C ASP A 35 -3.48 3.19 17.88
N GLY A 36 -2.18 3.54 17.84
CA GLY A 36 -1.41 3.81 16.62
C GLY A 36 -1.52 5.23 16.06
N GLN A 37 -2.55 6.00 16.44
CA GLN A 37 -2.75 7.37 15.96
C GLN A 37 -1.99 8.38 16.82
N ALA A 38 -1.22 9.27 16.18
CA ALA A 38 -0.55 10.36 16.88
C ALA A 38 -1.59 11.34 17.46
N VAL A 39 -1.35 11.77 18.69
CA VAL A 39 -2.16 12.80 19.35
C VAL A 39 -1.61 14.16 18.93
N ASP A 40 -2.47 15.02 18.39
CA ASP A 40 -2.12 16.40 18.07
C ASP A 40 -2.12 17.29 19.32
N PHE A 41 -1.12 18.15 19.40
CA PHE A 41 -0.81 19.02 20.53
C PHE A 41 -0.61 20.47 20.02
N PRO A 42 -1.67 21.12 19.51
CA PRO A 42 -1.55 22.34 18.72
C PRO A 42 -1.03 23.54 19.52
N ASP A 43 -1.25 23.58 20.84
CA ASP A 43 -0.93 24.73 21.67
C ASP A 43 -0.14 24.42 22.96
N ALA A 44 0.17 23.14 23.21
CA ALA A 44 0.87 22.70 24.41
C ALA A 44 1.44 21.29 24.21
N LYS A 45 2.76 21.12 24.35
CA LYS A 45 3.44 19.85 24.07
C LYS A 45 3.69 19.01 25.33
N PRO A 46 3.64 17.67 25.26
CA PRO A 46 4.05 16.82 26.36
C PRO A 46 5.54 17.03 26.68
N PHE A 47 5.90 16.89 27.96
CA PHE A 47 7.30 16.96 28.40
C PHE A 47 7.59 15.95 29.51
N ILE A 48 8.87 15.62 29.68
CA ILE A 48 9.34 14.81 30.81
C ILE A 48 9.73 15.77 31.95
N ASN A 49 9.14 15.57 33.12
CA ASN A 49 9.42 16.38 34.30
C ASN A 49 10.68 15.89 35.05
N GLU A 50 11.01 16.54 36.18
CA GLU A 50 12.16 16.19 37.03
C GLU A 50 12.11 14.76 37.59
N ASP A 51 10.91 14.20 37.76
CA ASP A 51 10.69 12.82 38.24
C ASP A 51 10.83 11.78 37.11
N SER A 52 11.27 12.18 35.91
CA SER A 52 11.33 11.32 34.73
C SER A 52 9.97 10.74 34.36
N ARG A 53 8.91 11.55 34.45
CA ARG A 53 7.54 11.20 34.04
C ARG A 53 7.05 12.10 32.94
N THR A 54 6.39 11.50 31.95
CA THR A 54 5.73 12.23 30.87
C THR A 54 4.46 12.88 31.40
N LEU A 55 4.47 14.21 31.43
CA LEU A 55 3.31 15.03 31.68
C LEU A 55 2.73 15.51 30.36
N CYS A 56 1.41 15.51 30.28
CA CYS A 56 0.69 15.81 29.06
C CYS A 56 -0.48 16.75 29.35
N PRO A 57 -0.83 17.70 28.46
CA PRO A 57 -2.02 18.50 28.66
C PRO A 57 -3.26 17.60 28.66
N VAL A 58 -4.02 17.64 29.76
CA VAL A 58 -5.04 16.63 30.08
C VAL A 58 -6.12 16.48 28.99
N ARG A 59 -6.50 17.60 28.38
CA ARG A 59 -7.60 17.66 27.43
C ARG A 59 -7.33 16.81 26.19
N PHE A 60 -6.15 16.96 25.59
CA PHE A 60 -5.80 16.25 24.36
C PHE A 60 -5.82 14.74 24.55
N ILE A 61 -5.31 14.23 25.67
CA ILE A 61 -5.31 12.78 25.93
C ILE A 61 -6.70 12.27 26.26
N ALA A 62 -7.38 12.94 27.19
CA ALA A 62 -8.69 12.51 27.63
C ALA A 62 -9.68 12.49 26.46
N GLU A 63 -9.74 13.54 25.65
CA GLU A 63 -10.65 13.63 24.51
C GLU A 63 -10.29 12.63 23.41
N ASN A 64 -9.00 12.38 23.13
CA ASN A 64 -8.58 11.31 22.20
C ASN A 64 -8.91 9.90 22.73
N LEU A 65 -8.95 9.71 24.04
CA LEU A 65 -9.48 8.49 24.67
C LEU A 65 -11.02 8.46 24.70
N GLY A 66 -11.71 9.49 24.19
CA GLY A 66 -13.17 9.59 24.19
C GLY A 66 -13.79 10.05 25.51
N ALA A 67 -13.00 10.69 26.38
CA ALA A 67 -13.42 11.22 27.67
C ALA A 67 -13.71 12.73 27.61
N GLU A 68 -14.63 13.21 28.44
CA GLU A 68 -14.91 14.62 28.65
C GLU A 68 -14.03 15.19 29.78
N VAL A 69 -13.67 16.47 29.69
CA VAL A 69 -12.83 17.16 30.68
C VAL A 69 -13.46 18.45 31.18
N GLU A 70 -13.71 18.53 32.48
CA GLU A 70 -14.17 19.73 33.16
C GLU A 70 -13.10 20.31 34.10
N TRP A 71 -12.87 21.62 34.01
CA TRP A 71 -11.94 22.34 34.88
C TRP A 71 -12.69 23.20 35.91
N ASN A 72 -12.35 23.04 37.19
CA ASN A 72 -12.86 23.89 38.27
C ASN A 72 -11.72 24.72 38.88
N GLY A 73 -11.69 26.00 38.51
CA GLY A 73 -10.66 26.95 38.97
C GLY A 73 -10.73 27.30 40.45
N ALA A 74 -11.89 27.18 41.11
CA ALA A 74 -12.03 27.49 42.54
C ALA A 74 -11.34 26.44 43.41
N ASN A 75 -11.46 25.17 43.03
CA ASN A 75 -10.90 24.04 43.76
C ASN A 75 -9.58 23.54 43.16
N LYS A 76 -9.17 24.09 42.01
CA LYS A 76 -8.03 23.60 41.20
C LYS A 76 -8.14 22.11 40.92
N THR A 77 -9.33 21.69 40.48
CA THR A 77 -9.60 20.28 40.16
C THR A 77 -9.94 20.09 38.70
N VAL A 78 -9.51 18.95 38.16
CA VAL A 78 -9.92 18.46 36.83
C VAL A 78 -10.79 17.23 37.05
N LEU A 79 -11.98 17.24 36.49
CA LEU A 79 -12.84 16.07 36.38
C LEU A 79 -12.72 15.52 34.97
N ILE A 80 -12.45 14.22 34.84
CA ILE A 80 -12.38 13.51 33.56
C ILE A 80 -13.38 12.37 33.60
N THR A 81 -14.27 12.29 32.61
CA THR A 81 -15.37 11.31 32.58
C THR A 81 -15.42 10.57 31.25
N LYS A 82 -15.41 9.24 31.30
CA LYS A 82 -15.63 8.35 30.14
C LYS A 82 -16.50 7.18 30.55
N GLU A 83 -17.67 7.05 29.92
CA GLU A 83 -18.63 5.98 30.24
C GLU A 83 -18.93 5.92 31.75
N SER A 84 -18.55 4.84 32.43
CA SER A 84 -18.71 4.67 33.88
C SER A 84 -17.48 5.06 34.70
N THR A 85 -16.42 5.57 34.07
CA THR A 85 -15.16 5.93 34.72
C THR A 85 -15.08 7.43 34.95
N GLU A 86 -14.89 7.82 36.21
CA GLU A 86 -14.70 9.19 36.67
C GLU A 86 -13.35 9.34 37.35
N ILE A 87 -12.54 10.31 36.92
CA ILE A 87 -11.24 10.64 37.50
C ILE A 87 -11.29 12.10 37.98
N LEU A 88 -11.20 12.33 39.29
CA LEU A 88 -11.07 13.66 39.88
C LEU A 88 -9.64 13.89 40.37
N LEU A 89 -8.93 14.78 39.68
CA LEU A 89 -7.57 15.20 40.00
C LEU A 89 -7.59 16.55 40.71
N THR A 90 -6.66 16.75 41.65
CA THR A 90 -6.40 18.06 42.26
C THR A 90 -4.97 18.49 41.92
N ILE A 91 -4.80 19.70 41.40
CA ILE A 91 -3.47 20.23 41.08
C ILE A 91 -2.59 20.27 42.32
N GLY A 92 -1.36 19.78 42.19
CA GLY A 92 -0.37 19.71 43.26
C GLY A 92 -0.56 18.55 44.26
N LYS A 93 -1.54 17.65 44.03
CA LYS A 93 -1.67 16.40 44.78
C LYS A 93 -1.29 15.21 43.89
N ASN A 94 -0.52 14.28 44.44
CA ASN A 94 -0.14 13.02 43.79
C ASN A 94 -1.19 11.91 44.01
N THR A 95 -2.43 12.31 44.27
CA THR A 95 -3.58 11.43 44.54
C THR A 95 -4.77 11.90 43.70
N ALA A 96 -5.57 10.97 43.20
CA ALA A 96 -6.83 11.24 42.51
C ALA A 96 -7.92 10.30 43.00
N LEU A 97 -9.18 10.72 42.87
CA LEU A 97 -10.31 9.81 43.05
C LEU A 97 -10.64 9.18 41.69
N VAL A 98 -10.54 7.86 41.59
CA VAL A 98 -11.02 7.08 40.44
C VAL A 98 -12.26 6.32 40.89
N ASN A 99 -13.42 6.67 40.33
CA ASN A 99 -14.73 6.14 40.74
C ASN A 99 -14.97 6.25 42.26
N GLY A 100 -14.58 7.39 42.83
CA GLY A 100 -14.68 7.68 44.27
C GLY A 100 -13.64 6.97 45.16
N THR A 101 -12.74 6.17 44.59
CA THR A 101 -11.64 5.49 45.32
C THR A 101 -10.34 6.26 45.14
N GLU A 102 -9.65 6.57 46.23
CA GLU A 102 -8.34 7.25 46.17
C GLU A 102 -7.27 6.35 45.54
N LYS A 103 -6.50 6.91 44.61
CA LYS A 103 -5.39 6.27 43.90
C LYS A 103 -4.18 7.19 43.91
N ASP A 104 -3.04 6.63 44.28
CA ASP A 104 -1.75 7.31 44.25
C ASP A 104 -1.12 7.22 42.87
N PHE A 105 -0.27 8.19 42.55
CA PHE A 105 0.64 8.17 41.41
C PHE A 105 1.92 8.95 41.76
N ASP A 106 2.95 8.82 40.96
CA ASP A 106 4.34 9.13 41.34
C ASP A 106 4.85 10.51 40.89
N THR A 107 3.97 11.34 40.35
CA THR A 107 4.25 12.75 40.03
C THR A 107 2.98 13.59 40.24
N VAL A 108 3.07 14.92 40.31
CA VAL A 108 1.91 15.78 40.58
C VAL A 108 1.34 16.38 39.29
N PRO A 109 0.01 16.52 39.16
CA PRO A 109 -0.58 17.35 38.12
C PRO A 109 -0.21 18.81 38.40
N GLN A 110 0.13 19.55 37.36
CA GLN A 110 0.60 20.92 37.49
C GLN A 110 0.02 21.84 36.42
N ILE A 111 0.04 23.14 36.72
CA ILE A 111 -0.25 24.17 35.74
C ILE A 111 1.09 24.64 35.18
N PHE A 112 1.28 24.47 33.88
CA PHE A 112 2.45 24.95 33.15
C PHE A 112 1.96 25.70 31.92
N GLU A 113 2.48 26.92 31.68
CA GLU A 113 2.08 27.78 30.55
C GLU A 113 0.55 27.92 30.37
N ASN A 114 -0.18 28.17 31.46
CA ASN A 114 -1.66 28.27 31.49
C ASN A 114 -2.42 27.02 31.02
N ARG A 115 -1.77 25.86 30.99
CA ARG A 115 -2.37 24.56 30.66
C ARG A 115 -2.24 23.61 31.85
N THR A 116 -3.22 22.72 31.98
CA THR A 116 -3.21 21.69 33.02
C THR A 116 -2.55 20.43 32.50
N TYR A 117 -1.42 20.10 33.09
CA TYR A 117 -0.64 18.92 32.77
C TYR A 117 -0.87 17.83 33.82
N VAL A 118 -1.06 16.61 33.34
CA VAL A 118 -1.34 15.43 34.16
C VAL A 118 -0.38 14.28 33.82
N PRO A 119 -0.10 13.36 34.76
CA PRO A 119 0.68 12.16 34.48
C PRO A 119 0.00 11.30 33.42
N LEU A 120 0.58 11.25 32.23
CA LEU A 120 -0.01 10.58 31.07
C LEU A 120 -0.34 9.11 31.33
N ARG A 121 0.61 8.41 31.98
CA ARG A 121 0.49 7.00 32.34
C ARG A 121 -0.71 6.75 33.25
N PHE A 122 -0.83 7.52 34.33
CA PHE A 122 -1.93 7.38 35.29
C PHE A 122 -3.31 7.57 34.64
N ILE A 123 -3.47 8.60 33.81
CA ILE A 123 -4.75 8.85 33.12
C ILE A 123 -5.11 7.70 32.19
N SER A 124 -4.14 7.23 31.40
CA SER A 124 -4.36 6.16 30.43
C SER A 124 -4.67 4.82 31.11
N GLU A 125 -3.92 4.45 32.14
CA GLU A 125 -4.15 3.24 32.94
C GLU A 125 -5.47 3.31 33.71
N ALA A 126 -5.91 4.49 34.16
CA ALA A 126 -7.22 4.66 34.77
C ALA A 126 -8.39 4.43 33.79
N PHE A 127 -8.16 4.62 32.49
CA PHE A 127 -9.08 4.19 31.42
C PHE A 127 -8.82 2.76 30.93
N ASN A 128 -8.06 1.97 31.69
CA ASN A 128 -7.70 0.59 31.40
C ASN A 128 -6.94 0.47 30.06
N MET A 129 -6.05 1.41 29.75
CA MET A 129 -5.14 1.34 28.61
C MET A 129 -3.74 0.93 29.08
N ASP A 130 -3.01 0.19 28.25
CA ASP A 130 -1.61 -0.13 28.49
C ASP A 130 -0.71 0.99 27.94
N VAL A 131 0.39 1.28 28.63
CA VAL A 131 1.27 2.42 28.30
C VAL A 131 2.73 1.97 28.23
N ASP A 132 3.29 2.06 27.04
CA ASP A 132 4.70 1.74 26.76
C ASP A 132 5.49 2.98 26.31
N TRP A 133 6.81 2.91 26.39
CA TRP A 133 7.75 3.97 26.02
C TRP A 133 8.82 3.45 25.08
N ASP A 134 8.82 3.96 23.85
CA ASP A 134 9.92 3.76 22.91
C ASP A 134 10.96 4.88 23.09
N ALA A 135 12.10 4.52 23.69
CA ALA A 135 13.20 5.43 23.94
C ALA A 135 13.93 5.88 22.67
N ASN A 136 13.92 5.09 21.60
CA ASN A 136 14.61 5.41 20.34
C ASN A 136 13.87 6.50 19.59
N THR A 137 12.54 6.47 19.61
CA THR A 137 11.68 7.44 18.91
C THR A 137 11.08 8.49 19.84
N ARG A 138 11.34 8.42 21.15
CA ARG A 138 10.72 9.25 22.19
C ARG A 138 9.18 9.23 22.12
N THR A 139 8.62 8.05 21.84
CA THR A 139 7.17 7.85 21.65
C THR A 139 6.55 7.16 22.86
N VAL A 140 5.45 7.71 23.37
CA VAL A 140 4.55 7.00 24.28
C VAL A 140 3.52 6.24 23.45
N LEU A 141 3.42 4.93 23.64
CA LEU A 141 2.44 4.07 22.99
C LEU A 141 1.35 3.71 23.99
N ILE A 142 0.14 4.18 23.74
CA ILE A 142 -1.05 3.84 24.52
C ILE A 142 -1.86 2.84 23.70
N SER A 143 -2.13 1.65 24.23
CA SER A 143 -2.80 0.56 23.49
C SER A 143 -3.94 -0.05 24.28
N THR A 144 -4.95 -0.56 23.55
CA THR A 144 -6.01 -1.36 24.15
C THR A 144 -5.42 -2.68 24.70
N PRO A 145 -5.55 -2.97 26.00
CA PRO A 145 -5.05 -4.23 26.54
C PRO A 145 -5.91 -5.40 26.06
N PHE A 146 -5.31 -6.59 26.05
CA PHE A 146 -6.06 -7.82 25.84
C PHE A 146 -7.08 -8.01 26.96
N ASP A 147 -8.33 -8.30 26.61
CA ASP A 147 -9.45 -8.42 27.54
C ASP A 147 -9.75 -9.90 27.75
N ASP A 148 -9.18 -10.49 28.82
CA ASP A 148 -9.37 -11.91 29.15
C ASP A 148 -10.83 -12.32 29.36
N THR A 149 -11.78 -11.37 29.43
CA THR A 149 -13.21 -11.67 29.50
C THR A 149 -13.83 -11.99 28.14
N LEU A 150 -13.18 -11.60 27.04
CA LEU A 150 -13.60 -11.92 25.68
C LEU A 150 -12.98 -13.23 25.20
N THR A 151 -13.74 -13.97 24.40
CA THR A 151 -13.23 -15.12 23.65
C THR A 151 -12.37 -14.65 22.47
N LEU A 152 -11.51 -15.53 21.93
CA LEU A 152 -10.72 -15.22 20.73
C LEU A 152 -11.59 -14.76 19.54
N PRO A 153 -12.70 -15.45 19.19
CA PRO A 153 -13.64 -14.97 18.17
C PRO A 153 -14.17 -13.55 18.40
N GLU A 154 -14.47 -13.18 19.65
CA GLU A 154 -14.95 -11.83 19.99
C GLU A 154 -13.85 -10.78 19.82
N HIS A 155 -12.60 -11.11 20.17
CA HIS A 155 -11.46 -10.24 19.89
C HIS A 155 -11.22 -10.02 18.40
N PHE A 156 -11.22 -11.10 17.61
CA PHE A 156 -11.06 -11.01 16.16
C PHE A 156 -12.19 -10.17 15.56
N ASP A 157 -13.44 -10.42 15.97
CA ASP A 157 -14.57 -9.70 15.43
C ASP A 157 -14.57 -8.22 15.82
N ARG A 158 -14.20 -7.90 17.06
CA ARG A 158 -14.05 -6.53 17.53
C ARG A 158 -13.01 -5.76 16.72
N TYR A 159 -11.83 -6.36 16.50
CA TYR A 159 -10.76 -5.74 15.74
C TYR A 159 -11.15 -5.56 14.26
N LEU A 160 -11.62 -6.63 13.60
CA LEU A 160 -11.96 -6.60 12.17
C LEU A 160 -13.18 -5.74 11.86
N SER A 161 -14.18 -5.66 12.76
CA SER A 161 -15.30 -4.72 12.62
C SER A 161 -14.83 -3.26 12.73
N ALA A 162 -13.82 -2.99 13.57
CA ALA A 162 -13.20 -1.69 13.63
C ALA A 162 -12.35 -1.40 12.39
N MET A 163 -11.67 -2.40 11.81
CA MET A 163 -10.96 -2.26 10.52
C MET A 163 -11.93 -1.97 9.37
N GLU A 164 -13.08 -2.66 9.32
CA GLU A 164 -14.16 -2.41 8.36
C GLU A 164 -14.63 -0.95 8.46
N LYS A 165 -14.98 -0.52 9.67
CA LYS A 165 -15.52 0.81 9.92
C LYS A 165 -14.50 1.93 9.69
N ASN A 166 -13.28 1.76 10.21
CA ASN A 166 -12.32 2.86 10.37
C ASN A 166 -11.21 2.88 9.32
N ARG A 167 -10.97 1.75 8.64
CA ARG A 167 -9.85 1.55 7.69
C ARG A 167 -10.29 0.91 6.37
N GLY A 168 -11.60 0.86 6.10
CA GLY A 168 -12.15 0.36 4.85
C GLY A 168 -11.75 -1.08 4.53
N PHE A 169 -11.66 -1.95 5.54
CA PHE A 169 -11.49 -3.39 5.31
C PHE A 169 -12.75 -3.95 4.64
N ASN A 170 -12.59 -4.65 3.52
CA ASN A 170 -13.68 -5.18 2.71
C ASN A 170 -13.29 -6.55 2.16
N GLY A 171 -13.73 -7.63 2.83
CA GLY A 171 -13.21 -8.96 2.54
C GLY A 171 -13.66 -10.05 3.50
N ALA A 172 -13.00 -11.20 3.44
CA ALA A 172 -13.21 -12.34 4.32
C ALA A 172 -11.91 -12.75 5.03
N VAL A 173 -12.05 -13.22 6.26
CA VAL A 173 -10.94 -13.72 7.08
C VAL A 173 -11.23 -15.13 7.57
N LEU A 174 -10.22 -15.99 7.59
CA LEU A 174 -10.22 -17.27 8.29
C LEU A 174 -8.97 -17.37 9.17
N ILE A 175 -9.17 -17.77 10.42
CA ILE A 175 -8.13 -17.99 11.42
C ILE A 175 -8.31 -19.40 11.96
N ALA A 176 -7.25 -20.19 11.93
CA ALA A 176 -7.25 -21.58 12.37
C ALA A 176 -6.03 -21.90 13.23
N LYS A 177 -6.19 -22.93 14.07
CA LYS A 177 -5.10 -23.57 14.79
C LYS A 177 -5.16 -25.07 14.51
N ASP A 178 -4.03 -25.64 14.14
CA ASP A 178 -3.93 -27.05 13.75
C ASP A 178 -4.88 -27.37 12.57
N ASP A 179 -5.95 -28.14 12.83
CA ASP A 179 -7.01 -28.50 11.89
C ASP A 179 -8.38 -27.88 12.23
N GLU A 180 -8.45 -27.02 13.25
CA GLU A 180 -9.67 -26.38 13.73
C GLU A 180 -9.75 -24.91 13.29
N ILE A 181 -10.88 -24.53 12.69
CA ILE A 181 -11.21 -23.13 12.39
C ILE A 181 -11.64 -22.45 13.70
N LEU A 182 -10.83 -21.51 14.18
CA LEU A 182 -11.15 -20.70 15.36
C LEU A 182 -12.10 -19.56 15.00
N PHE A 183 -11.98 -19.00 13.80
CA PHE A 183 -12.78 -17.87 13.35
C PHE A 183 -12.90 -17.84 11.83
N THR A 184 -14.09 -17.53 11.32
CA THR A 184 -14.27 -17.18 9.91
C THR A 184 -15.45 -16.22 9.75
N LYS A 185 -15.24 -15.12 9.02
CA LYS A 185 -16.27 -14.10 8.80
C LYS A 185 -15.96 -13.23 7.58
N GLY A 186 -17.02 -12.75 6.92
CA GLY A 186 -16.96 -11.71 5.89
C GLY A 186 -17.35 -10.34 6.46
N TYR A 187 -16.71 -9.29 5.96
CA TYR A 187 -16.86 -7.89 6.35
C TYR A 187 -17.06 -7.05 5.08
N GLY A 188 -17.98 -6.10 5.10
CA GLY A 188 -18.33 -5.29 3.93
C GLY A 188 -19.05 -6.06 2.81
N TYR A 189 -18.76 -5.70 1.56
CA TYR A 189 -19.51 -6.10 0.37
C TYR A 189 -18.62 -6.72 -0.72
N SER A 190 -19.05 -7.89 -1.19
CA SER A 190 -18.54 -8.55 -2.40
C SER A 190 -18.98 -7.85 -3.68
N ASP A 191 -20.13 -7.17 -3.63
CA ASP A 191 -20.65 -6.31 -4.69
C ASP A 191 -21.35 -5.12 -4.02
N ILE A 192 -20.69 -3.97 -4.03
CA ILE A 192 -21.17 -2.72 -3.41
C ILE A 192 -22.40 -2.22 -4.14
N GLU A 193 -22.41 -2.24 -5.47
CA GLU A 193 -23.52 -1.70 -6.27
C GLU A 193 -24.82 -2.48 -6.01
N ASN A 194 -24.73 -3.80 -5.81
CA ASN A 194 -25.87 -4.67 -5.54
C ASN A 194 -26.09 -4.96 -4.06
N ASN A 195 -25.33 -4.34 -3.15
CA ASN A 195 -25.40 -4.56 -1.69
C ASN A 195 -25.23 -6.03 -1.27
N ILE A 196 -24.39 -6.80 -1.98
CA ILE A 196 -24.14 -8.22 -1.66
C ILE A 196 -22.97 -8.32 -0.69
N LYS A 197 -23.25 -8.76 0.54
CA LYS A 197 -22.25 -8.88 1.60
C LYS A 197 -21.26 -10.01 1.36
N HIS A 198 -20.04 -9.82 1.85
CA HIS A 198 -19.05 -10.88 1.94
C HIS A 198 -19.50 -12.00 2.89
N THR A 199 -19.10 -13.23 2.58
CA THR A 199 -19.24 -14.41 3.44
C THR A 199 -17.95 -15.23 3.39
N SER A 200 -17.81 -16.26 4.23
CA SER A 200 -16.69 -17.21 4.16
C SER A 200 -16.62 -17.97 2.82
N LYS A 201 -17.71 -17.97 2.05
CA LYS A 201 -17.84 -18.63 0.74
C LYS A 201 -17.71 -17.69 -0.44
N THR A 202 -17.53 -16.39 -0.21
CA THR A 202 -17.26 -15.46 -1.29
C THR A 202 -15.96 -15.85 -1.96
N LYS A 203 -15.97 -15.90 -3.30
CA LYS A 203 -14.79 -16.19 -4.10
C LYS A 203 -14.05 -14.90 -4.40
N PHE A 204 -12.73 -14.94 -4.32
CA PHE A 204 -11.84 -13.83 -4.61
C PHE A 204 -10.83 -14.29 -5.64
N ALA A 205 -10.40 -13.40 -6.54
CA ALA A 205 -9.14 -13.61 -7.24
C ALA A 205 -8.04 -13.71 -6.18
N ILE A 206 -7.21 -14.75 -6.25
CA ILE A 206 -6.12 -14.93 -5.27
C ILE A 206 -4.79 -14.41 -5.78
N GLY A 207 -4.76 -13.89 -7.01
CA GLY A 207 -3.58 -13.33 -7.63
C GLY A 207 -2.39 -14.26 -7.50
N GLU A 208 -1.26 -13.70 -7.09
CA GLU A 208 0.01 -14.39 -7.07
C GLU A 208 0.11 -15.56 -6.08
N LEU A 209 -0.84 -15.74 -5.16
CA LEU A 209 -0.95 -16.97 -4.37
C LEU A 209 -1.11 -18.21 -5.26
N THR A 210 -1.59 -18.04 -6.51
CA THR A 210 -1.56 -19.03 -7.61
C THR A 210 -0.18 -19.69 -7.77
N LYS A 211 0.91 -18.95 -7.57
CA LYS A 211 2.28 -19.46 -7.71
C LYS A 211 2.54 -20.66 -6.79
N THR A 212 1.95 -20.68 -5.61
CA THR A 212 2.08 -21.81 -4.67
C THR A 212 1.47 -23.11 -5.24
N PHE A 213 0.38 -23.01 -6.00
CA PHE A 213 -0.26 -24.13 -6.69
C PHE A 213 0.56 -24.59 -7.90
N THR A 214 1.06 -23.63 -8.69
CA THR A 214 1.96 -23.90 -9.82
C THR A 214 3.24 -24.60 -9.34
N ALA A 215 3.88 -24.13 -8.27
CA ALA A 215 5.06 -24.76 -7.69
C ALA A 215 4.77 -26.18 -7.19
N MET A 216 3.65 -26.40 -6.50
CA MET A 216 3.22 -27.75 -6.11
C MET A 216 3.01 -28.68 -7.30
N ALA A 217 2.40 -28.20 -8.39
CA ALA A 217 2.23 -29.01 -9.60
C ALA A 217 3.57 -29.45 -10.20
N VAL A 218 4.56 -28.54 -10.26
CA VAL A 218 5.93 -28.87 -10.68
C VAL A 218 6.53 -29.93 -9.74
N MET A 219 6.36 -29.79 -8.43
CA MET A 219 6.90 -30.74 -7.46
C MET A 219 6.21 -32.11 -7.47
N GLN A 220 4.91 -32.17 -7.77
CA GLN A 220 4.21 -33.43 -8.04
C GLN A 220 4.79 -34.15 -9.26
N LEU A 221 5.09 -33.42 -10.35
CA LEU A 221 5.71 -33.97 -11.54
C LEU A 221 7.17 -34.39 -11.28
N HIS A 222 7.90 -33.62 -10.46
CA HIS A 222 9.24 -33.95 -10.00
C HIS A 222 9.27 -35.26 -9.21
N GLU A 223 8.39 -35.43 -8.23
CA GLU A 223 8.29 -36.64 -7.42
C GLU A 223 7.92 -37.88 -8.27
N LYS A 224 7.02 -37.68 -9.25
CA LYS A 224 6.66 -38.70 -10.25
C LYS A 224 7.79 -39.00 -11.25
N LYS A 225 8.92 -38.28 -11.17
CA LYS A 225 10.08 -38.37 -12.08
C LYS A 225 9.74 -38.10 -13.54
N LEU A 226 8.68 -37.32 -13.79
CA LEU A 226 8.29 -36.88 -15.12
C LEU A 226 9.11 -35.67 -15.58
N LEU A 227 9.58 -34.86 -14.63
CA LEU A 227 10.57 -33.81 -14.83
C LEU A 227 11.59 -33.83 -13.68
N ASN A 228 12.73 -33.16 -13.86
CA ASN A 228 13.64 -32.81 -12.77
C ASN A 228 13.68 -31.28 -12.63
N ILE A 229 13.60 -30.74 -11.41
CA ILE A 229 13.70 -29.28 -11.20
C ILE A 229 15.07 -28.73 -11.62
N GLU A 230 16.10 -29.58 -11.71
CA GLU A 230 17.43 -29.20 -12.25
C GLU A 230 17.52 -29.31 -13.78
N ASP A 231 16.46 -29.75 -14.47
CA ASP A 231 16.42 -29.76 -15.93
C ASP A 231 16.53 -28.33 -16.48
N LYS A 232 17.27 -28.19 -17.58
CA LYS A 232 17.30 -26.96 -18.37
C LYS A 232 15.95 -26.72 -19.04
N ILE A 233 15.50 -25.46 -19.07
CA ILE A 233 14.19 -25.15 -19.64
C ILE A 233 14.15 -25.33 -21.16
N SER A 234 15.30 -25.29 -21.84
CA SER A 234 15.44 -25.62 -23.28
C SER A 234 14.96 -27.01 -23.65
N LYS A 235 14.94 -27.96 -22.69
CA LYS A 235 14.36 -29.30 -22.86
C LYS A 235 12.86 -29.25 -23.17
N TYR A 236 12.17 -28.24 -22.66
CA TYR A 236 10.71 -28.07 -22.76
C TYR A 236 10.33 -26.89 -23.67
N ILE A 237 11.22 -25.90 -23.79
CA ILE A 237 11.01 -24.67 -24.55
C ILE A 237 12.25 -24.43 -25.42
N PRO A 238 12.42 -25.18 -26.52
CA PRO A 238 13.66 -25.21 -27.29
C PRO A 238 14.02 -23.88 -27.96
N ASP A 239 13.03 -23.03 -28.24
CA ASP A 239 13.22 -21.75 -28.91
C ASP A 239 13.55 -20.59 -27.95
N MET A 240 13.73 -20.87 -26.65
CA MET A 240 14.15 -19.88 -25.65
C MET A 240 15.66 -19.62 -25.74
N ALA A 241 16.06 -18.42 -26.17
CA ALA A 241 17.46 -18.12 -26.50
C ALA A 241 18.47 -18.37 -25.36
N TYR A 242 18.03 -18.22 -24.10
CA TYR A 242 18.85 -18.45 -22.89
C TYR A 242 18.43 -19.69 -22.10
N GLY A 243 17.62 -20.57 -22.70
CA GLY A 243 17.00 -21.71 -22.01
C GLY A 243 17.98 -22.77 -21.50
N ASP A 244 19.17 -22.90 -22.09
CA ASP A 244 20.22 -23.84 -21.64
C ASP A 244 20.89 -23.41 -20.33
N ASN A 245 20.80 -22.13 -19.97
CA ASN A 245 21.41 -21.60 -18.74
C ASN A 245 20.45 -21.67 -17.54
N ILE A 246 19.14 -21.74 -17.81
CA ILE A 246 18.09 -21.61 -16.80
C ILE A 246 17.54 -23.00 -16.46
N THR A 247 17.44 -23.33 -15.17
CA THR A 247 16.77 -24.54 -14.69
C THR A 247 15.32 -24.26 -14.32
N ILE A 248 14.49 -25.30 -14.23
CA ILE A 248 13.14 -25.18 -13.66
C ILE A 248 13.21 -24.59 -12.24
N LYS A 249 14.18 -25.01 -11.42
CA LYS A 249 14.40 -24.47 -10.08
C LYS A 249 14.58 -22.96 -10.10
N HIS A 250 15.39 -22.42 -11.03
CA HIS A 250 15.56 -20.98 -11.17
C HIS A 250 14.26 -20.22 -11.47
N LEU A 251 13.33 -20.84 -12.22
CA LEU A 251 12.01 -20.24 -12.46
C LEU A 251 11.18 -20.19 -11.17
N ILE A 252 11.13 -21.29 -10.42
CA ILE A 252 10.34 -21.40 -9.18
C ILE A 252 10.86 -20.40 -8.12
N THR A 253 12.18 -20.26 -8.01
CA THR A 253 12.84 -19.44 -6.97
C THR A 253 13.07 -17.98 -7.37
N HIS A 254 12.58 -17.53 -8.53
CA HIS A 254 12.79 -16.17 -9.04
C HIS A 254 14.26 -15.78 -9.23
N THR A 255 15.11 -16.73 -9.62
CA THR A 255 16.55 -16.51 -9.87
C THR A 255 16.92 -16.80 -11.32
N SER A 256 15.98 -16.65 -12.25
CA SER A 256 16.17 -17.04 -13.66
C SER A 256 16.87 -16.01 -14.52
N GLY A 257 16.86 -14.73 -14.11
CA GLY A 257 17.35 -13.62 -14.93
C GLY A 257 16.49 -13.34 -16.17
N ILE A 258 15.28 -13.92 -16.28
CA ILE A 258 14.34 -13.66 -17.39
C ILE A 258 13.66 -12.30 -17.17
N VAL A 259 13.41 -11.55 -18.24
CA VAL A 259 12.61 -10.32 -18.15
C VAL A 259 11.18 -10.61 -17.68
N ASN A 260 10.68 -9.82 -16.74
CA ASN A 260 9.28 -9.91 -16.35
C ASN A 260 8.40 -9.26 -17.42
N TYR A 261 7.40 -9.97 -17.95
CA TYR A 261 6.62 -9.46 -19.08
C TYR A 261 5.85 -8.19 -18.72
N THR A 262 5.51 -8.02 -17.43
CA THR A 262 4.86 -6.83 -16.89
C THR A 262 5.74 -5.59 -16.94
N ASP A 263 7.06 -5.76 -17.13
CA ASP A 263 8.03 -4.67 -17.19
C ASP A 263 8.34 -4.27 -18.65
N ILE A 264 7.74 -4.95 -19.63
CA ILE A 264 7.96 -4.69 -21.05
C ILE A 264 6.96 -3.64 -21.54
N ILE A 265 7.45 -2.50 -22.02
CA ILE A 265 6.61 -1.39 -22.53
C ILE A 265 5.66 -1.86 -23.63
N GLY A 266 6.14 -2.69 -24.57
CA GLY A 266 5.32 -3.24 -25.65
C GLY A 266 4.15 -4.11 -25.18
N MET A 267 4.08 -4.48 -23.91
CA MET A 267 2.95 -5.18 -23.31
C MET A 267 1.73 -4.25 -23.16
N ILE A 268 1.96 -2.93 -22.94
CA ILE A 268 0.90 -1.91 -22.83
C ILE A 268 0.16 -1.71 -24.16
N GLU A 269 0.84 -1.98 -25.29
CA GLU A 269 0.28 -1.83 -26.63
C GLU A 269 -0.58 -3.04 -27.06
N ILE A 270 -0.56 -4.14 -26.30
CA ILE A 270 -1.33 -5.34 -26.62
C ILE A 270 -2.67 -5.27 -25.90
N GLU A 271 -3.76 -5.34 -26.67
CA GLU A 271 -5.11 -5.46 -26.11
C GLU A 271 -5.21 -6.67 -25.15
N PRO A 272 -5.73 -6.49 -23.93
CA PRO A 272 -5.87 -7.56 -22.93
C PRO A 272 -6.51 -8.84 -23.46
N GLU A 273 -7.49 -8.74 -24.35
CA GLU A 273 -8.22 -9.86 -24.94
C GLU A 273 -7.36 -10.73 -25.86
N LYS A 274 -6.28 -10.16 -26.40
CA LYS A 274 -5.36 -10.87 -27.29
C LYS A 274 -4.31 -11.63 -26.51
N LEU A 275 -3.99 -11.20 -25.28
CA LEU A 275 -2.92 -11.75 -24.47
C LEU A 275 -3.22 -13.19 -24.03
N ASN A 276 -2.24 -14.06 -24.26
CA ASN A 276 -2.23 -15.45 -23.82
C ASN A 276 -0.79 -15.90 -23.54
N LYS A 277 -0.63 -17.11 -23.01
CA LYS A 277 0.69 -17.63 -22.64
C LYS A 277 1.65 -17.71 -23.83
N GLU A 278 1.18 -18.08 -25.03
CA GLU A 278 2.03 -18.19 -26.22
C GLU A 278 2.59 -16.83 -26.63
N ILE A 279 1.78 -15.77 -26.58
CA ILE A 279 2.22 -14.39 -26.86
C ILE A 279 3.23 -13.93 -25.81
N ILE A 280 3.00 -14.21 -24.53
CA ILE A 280 3.94 -13.86 -23.46
C ILE A 280 5.28 -14.57 -23.67
N ILE A 281 5.26 -15.87 -23.99
CA ILE A 281 6.47 -16.65 -24.28
C ILE A 281 7.20 -16.08 -25.50
N ASP A 282 6.47 -15.79 -26.58
CA ASP A 282 7.02 -15.20 -27.79
C ASP A 282 7.61 -13.80 -27.57
N LEU A 283 7.00 -13.01 -26.69
CA LEU A 283 7.50 -11.70 -26.30
C LEU A 283 8.85 -11.84 -25.59
N ILE A 284 8.97 -12.73 -24.62
CA ILE A 284 10.17 -12.82 -23.77
C ILE A 284 11.31 -13.67 -24.35
N LYS A 285 11.04 -14.58 -25.30
CA LYS A 285 12.01 -15.64 -25.71
C LYS A 285 13.35 -15.13 -26.26
N ASN A 286 13.36 -13.90 -26.78
CA ASN A 286 14.53 -13.26 -27.36
C ASN A 286 15.07 -12.09 -26.52
N TYR A 287 14.47 -11.79 -25.37
CA TYR A 287 14.98 -10.72 -24.50
C TYR A 287 16.30 -11.14 -23.86
N PRO A 288 17.29 -10.22 -23.76
CA PRO A 288 18.52 -10.50 -23.05
C PRO A 288 18.23 -10.74 -21.56
N PRO A 289 18.99 -11.61 -20.88
CA PRO A 289 18.85 -11.82 -19.45
C PRO A 289 19.19 -10.53 -18.71
N ILE A 290 18.42 -10.24 -17.67
CA ILE A 290 18.61 -9.07 -16.80
C ILE A 290 19.76 -9.29 -15.79
N PHE A 291 20.08 -10.55 -15.47
CA PHE A 291 21.25 -10.99 -14.72
C PHE A 291 21.54 -12.48 -15.01
N GLU A 292 22.71 -12.98 -14.57
CA GLU A 292 23.08 -14.38 -14.78
C GLU A 292 22.22 -15.32 -13.93
N PRO A 293 21.63 -16.40 -14.49
CA PRO A 293 20.74 -17.29 -13.74
C PRO A 293 21.42 -17.84 -12.47
N GLY A 294 20.75 -17.67 -11.32
CA GLY A 294 21.21 -18.11 -10.01
C GLY A 294 22.12 -17.14 -9.25
N THR A 295 22.53 -16.01 -9.84
CA THR A 295 23.42 -15.05 -9.16
C THR A 295 22.71 -13.94 -8.42
N ASP A 296 21.43 -13.72 -8.71
CA ASP A 296 20.61 -12.65 -8.14
C ASP A 296 19.14 -13.11 -8.02
N TRP A 297 18.33 -12.33 -7.30
CA TRP A 297 16.91 -12.57 -7.12
C TRP A 297 16.09 -11.40 -7.64
N GLN A 298 15.11 -11.69 -8.49
CA GLN A 298 14.10 -10.72 -8.88
C GLN A 298 12.78 -11.43 -9.11
N TYR A 299 11.78 -11.06 -8.32
CA TYR A 299 10.42 -11.56 -8.46
C TYR A 299 9.91 -11.45 -9.91
N ASN A 300 9.32 -12.54 -10.43
CA ASN A 300 9.15 -12.70 -11.86
C ASN A 300 7.90 -13.51 -12.25
N ASN A 301 6.97 -12.86 -12.95
CA ASN A 301 5.74 -13.51 -13.43
C ASN A 301 5.99 -14.36 -14.68
N SER A 302 6.87 -13.91 -15.58
CA SER A 302 7.24 -14.69 -16.78
C SER A 302 7.73 -16.09 -16.43
N GLY A 303 8.54 -16.23 -15.37
CA GLY A 303 9.03 -17.53 -14.92
C GLY A 303 7.89 -18.49 -14.59
N TYR A 304 6.83 -18.01 -13.95
CA TYR A 304 5.66 -18.83 -13.63
C TYR A 304 4.78 -19.13 -14.84
N VAL A 305 4.68 -18.22 -15.81
CA VAL A 305 4.05 -18.51 -17.12
C VAL A 305 4.77 -19.68 -17.81
N LEU A 306 6.11 -19.67 -17.81
CA LEU A 306 6.91 -20.77 -18.36
C LEU A 306 6.72 -22.07 -17.58
N LEU A 307 6.63 -22.02 -16.24
CA LEU A 307 6.31 -23.21 -15.43
C LEU A 307 4.93 -23.80 -15.79
N GLY A 308 3.93 -22.95 -15.98
CA GLY A 308 2.60 -23.36 -16.45
C GLY A 308 2.68 -24.10 -17.78
N HIS A 309 3.40 -23.55 -18.76
CA HIS A 309 3.62 -24.19 -20.04
C HIS A 309 4.37 -25.54 -19.91
N ILE A 310 5.41 -25.61 -19.07
CA ILE A 310 6.13 -26.87 -18.81
C ILE A 310 5.22 -27.93 -18.18
N ILE A 311 4.31 -27.55 -17.27
CA ILE A 311 3.32 -28.47 -16.70
C ILE A 311 2.43 -29.05 -17.81
N GLU A 312 1.94 -28.21 -18.72
CA GLU A 312 1.12 -28.66 -19.84
C GLU A 312 1.87 -29.62 -20.76
N GLU A 313 3.10 -29.27 -21.16
CA GLU A 313 3.95 -30.10 -22.03
C GLU A 313 4.27 -31.48 -21.41
N VAL A 314 4.59 -31.50 -20.11
CA VAL A 314 4.97 -32.74 -19.41
C VAL A 314 3.76 -33.63 -19.10
N SER A 315 2.62 -33.03 -18.77
CA SER A 315 1.43 -33.78 -18.35
C SER A 315 0.47 -34.13 -19.49
N GLY A 316 0.50 -33.36 -20.59
CA GLY A 316 -0.48 -33.42 -21.68
C GLY A 316 -1.87 -32.91 -21.30
N LEU A 317 -2.02 -32.26 -20.13
CA LEU A 317 -3.26 -31.62 -19.66
C LEU A 317 -3.12 -30.11 -19.77
N THR A 318 -4.23 -29.39 -19.96
CA THR A 318 -4.22 -27.95 -19.71
C THR A 318 -3.93 -27.68 -18.23
N LEU A 319 -3.40 -26.50 -17.91
CA LEU A 319 -3.06 -26.18 -16.52
C LEU A 319 -4.29 -26.20 -15.60
N GLU A 320 -5.44 -25.78 -16.10
CA GLU A 320 -6.72 -25.89 -15.40
C GLU A 320 -7.06 -27.34 -15.07
N GLU A 321 -7.01 -28.23 -16.07
CA GLU A 321 -7.27 -29.66 -15.89
C GLU A 321 -6.28 -30.28 -14.91
N TYR A 322 -5.01 -29.92 -15.01
CA TYR A 322 -3.99 -30.41 -14.09
C TYR A 322 -4.32 -30.04 -12.64
N PHE A 323 -4.59 -28.76 -12.36
CA PHE A 323 -4.98 -28.29 -11.02
C PHE A 323 -6.26 -28.96 -10.53
N LYS A 324 -7.27 -29.07 -11.38
CA LYS A 324 -8.55 -29.70 -11.04
C LYS A 324 -8.38 -31.16 -10.63
N GLU A 325 -7.66 -31.95 -11.42
CA GLU A 325 -7.50 -33.40 -11.18
C GLU A 325 -6.48 -33.72 -10.09
N ASN A 326 -5.39 -32.98 -9.99
CA ASN A 326 -4.25 -33.32 -9.13
C ASN A 326 -4.20 -32.52 -7.82
N ILE A 327 -4.98 -31.44 -7.68
CA ILE A 327 -5.02 -30.60 -6.48
C ILE A 327 -6.45 -30.42 -5.98
N PHE A 328 -7.34 -29.76 -6.73
CA PHE A 328 -8.64 -29.34 -6.21
C PHE A 328 -9.55 -30.51 -5.84
N LYS A 329 -9.72 -31.50 -6.73
CA LYS A 329 -10.53 -32.70 -6.46
C LYS A 329 -9.98 -33.53 -5.28
N PRO A 330 -8.68 -33.88 -5.21
CA PRO A 330 -8.12 -34.56 -4.04
C PRO A 330 -8.37 -33.82 -2.73
N LEU A 331 -8.30 -32.49 -2.74
CA LEU A 331 -8.49 -31.66 -1.56
C LEU A 331 -9.94 -31.29 -1.27
N LYS A 332 -10.87 -31.56 -2.19
CA LYS A 332 -12.27 -31.13 -2.13
C LYS A 332 -12.41 -29.61 -2.06
N MET A 333 -11.56 -28.91 -2.82
CA MET A 333 -11.64 -27.46 -3.04
C MET A 333 -12.64 -27.19 -4.17
N ASN A 334 -13.94 -27.24 -3.84
CA ASN A 334 -15.01 -27.19 -4.84
C ASN A 334 -15.35 -25.77 -5.32
N ASP A 335 -14.88 -24.76 -4.60
CA ASP A 335 -15.12 -23.33 -4.86
C ASP A 335 -13.82 -22.62 -5.32
N THR A 336 -12.86 -23.41 -5.79
CA THR A 336 -11.56 -22.98 -6.32
C THR A 336 -11.46 -23.33 -7.80
N GLY A 337 -10.91 -22.41 -8.59
CA GLY A 337 -10.73 -22.61 -10.02
C GLY A 337 -9.80 -21.58 -10.63
N VAL A 338 -9.81 -21.51 -11.95
CA VAL A 338 -9.08 -20.51 -12.74
C VAL A 338 -10.06 -19.65 -13.51
N TYR A 339 -9.66 -18.45 -13.89
CA TYR A 339 -10.46 -17.61 -14.78
C TYR A 339 -10.42 -18.19 -16.22
N SER A 340 -11.12 -19.27 -16.51
CA SER A 340 -11.29 -19.81 -17.88
C SER A 340 -12.72 -19.73 -18.37
N GLU A 341 -13.69 -19.75 -17.45
CA GLU A 341 -15.12 -19.60 -17.72
C GLU A 341 -15.53 -18.12 -17.73
N SER A 342 -16.69 -17.84 -18.34
CA SER A 342 -17.44 -16.60 -18.14
C SER A 342 -18.46 -16.83 -17.03
N ASP A 343 -18.72 -15.83 -16.19
CA ASP A 343 -19.73 -15.84 -15.11
C ASP A 343 -19.45 -16.81 -13.94
N ILE A 344 -18.31 -16.62 -13.25
CA ILE A 344 -17.99 -17.34 -12.01
C ILE A 344 -18.97 -16.90 -10.91
N LYS A 345 -19.84 -17.81 -10.46
CA LYS A 345 -20.82 -17.53 -9.40
C LYS A 345 -20.15 -17.20 -8.07
N ASP A 346 -20.73 -16.23 -7.35
CA ASP A 346 -20.30 -15.78 -6.02
C ASP A 346 -18.86 -15.22 -5.99
N LEU A 347 -18.34 -14.82 -7.16
CA LEU A 347 -17.12 -14.06 -7.28
C LEU A 347 -17.37 -12.61 -6.86
N ALA A 348 -16.55 -12.11 -5.93
CA ALA A 348 -16.56 -10.70 -5.58
C ALA A 348 -16.13 -9.84 -6.78
N LYS A 349 -16.64 -8.61 -6.86
CA LYS A 349 -16.10 -7.59 -7.76
C LYS A 349 -14.86 -6.96 -7.14
N GLY A 350 -13.84 -6.69 -7.95
CA GLY A 350 -12.65 -5.98 -7.52
C GLY A 350 -12.87 -4.46 -7.48
N TYR A 351 -12.32 -3.82 -6.46
CA TYR A 351 -12.42 -2.37 -6.24
C TYR A 351 -11.03 -1.73 -6.07
N PHE A 352 -10.93 -0.46 -6.38
CA PHE A 352 -9.81 0.39 -5.98
C PHE A 352 -10.31 1.48 -5.04
N GLY A 353 -9.44 2.03 -4.18
CA GLY A 353 -9.83 3.05 -3.21
C GLY A 353 -9.27 2.78 -1.82
N PHE A 354 -9.61 3.61 -0.82
CA PHE A 354 -9.25 3.39 0.58
C PHE A 354 -10.49 3.33 1.49
N LEU A 355 -11.04 4.48 1.87
CA LEU A 355 -12.33 4.60 2.58
C LEU A 355 -13.50 4.72 1.60
N GLU A 356 -13.25 5.31 0.43
CA GLU A 356 -14.20 5.36 -0.68
C GLU A 356 -13.72 4.41 -1.78
N LEU A 357 -14.57 3.44 -2.13
CA LEU A 357 -14.28 2.39 -3.10
C LEU A 357 -14.95 2.68 -4.43
N LYS A 358 -14.23 2.43 -5.51
CA LYS A 358 -14.70 2.54 -6.89
C LYS A 358 -14.51 1.17 -7.59
N PRO A 359 -15.51 0.67 -8.32
CA PRO A 359 -15.39 -0.60 -9.02
C PRO A 359 -14.33 -0.53 -10.12
N LEU A 360 -13.62 -1.63 -10.34
CA LEU A 360 -12.74 -1.79 -11.50
C LEU A 360 -13.52 -2.40 -12.67
N GLU A 361 -13.51 -1.73 -13.82
CA GLU A 361 -14.05 -2.25 -15.08
C GLU A 361 -13.09 -3.29 -15.70
N ASP A 362 -13.61 -4.23 -16.49
CA ASP A 362 -12.87 -5.24 -17.29
C ASP A 362 -11.83 -6.10 -16.55
N ASN A 363 -12.06 -6.30 -15.26
CA ASN A 363 -11.15 -7.00 -14.35
C ASN A 363 -10.87 -8.47 -14.76
N GLU A 364 -11.90 -9.20 -15.20
CA GLU A 364 -11.76 -10.62 -15.55
C GLU A 364 -10.76 -10.84 -16.68
N THR A 365 -10.85 -10.08 -17.77
CA THR A 365 -9.96 -10.23 -18.93
C THR A 365 -8.51 -10.07 -18.52
N ILE A 366 -8.20 -9.05 -17.72
CA ILE A 366 -6.83 -8.78 -17.28
C ILE A 366 -6.33 -9.91 -16.36
N ILE A 367 -7.15 -10.41 -15.42
CA ILE A 367 -6.75 -11.54 -14.55
C ILE A 367 -6.40 -12.78 -15.38
N LYS A 368 -7.19 -13.08 -16.43
CA LYS A 368 -6.96 -14.22 -17.33
C LYS A 368 -5.56 -14.23 -17.94
N THR A 369 -5.06 -13.04 -18.31
CA THR A 369 -3.74 -12.89 -18.96
C THR A 369 -2.56 -13.32 -18.09
N THR A 370 -2.73 -13.33 -16.76
CA THR A 370 -1.65 -13.69 -15.82
C THR A 370 -1.32 -15.18 -15.82
N TYR A 371 -2.24 -16.02 -16.31
CA TYR A 371 -2.05 -17.46 -16.40
C TYR A 371 -1.52 -18.07 -15.07
N ALA A 372 -0.59 -19.01 -15.15
CA ALA A 372 0.04 -19.70 -14.02
C ALA A 372 0.70 -18.80 -12.95
N SER A 373 0.84 -17.49 -13.19
CA SER A 373 1.37 -16.55 -12.21
C SER A 373 0.32 -15.89 -11.34
N GLY A 374 -0.98 -15.93 -11.70
CA GLY A 374 -1.99 -15.12 -10.99
C GLY A 374 -3.49 -15.39 -11.22
N TYR A 375 -3.89 -16.29 -12.13
CA TYR A 375 -5.27 -16.34 -12.65
C TYR A 375 -6.26 -17.19 -11.84
N MET A 376 -5.96 -17.57 -10.59
CA MET A 376 -6.86 -18.41 -9.79
C MET A 376 -7.86 -17.57 -9.00
N TYR A 377 -9.00 -18.17 -8.69
CA TYR A 377 -9.90 -17.72 -7.63
C TYR A 377 -10.10 -18.82 -6.59
N SER A 378 -10.43 -18.44 -5.36
CA SER A 378 -10.73 -19.35 -4.26
C SER A 378 -11.61 -18.67 -3.19
N THR A 379 -12.05 -19.45 -2.21
CA THR A 379 -12.61 -18.97 -0.94
C THR A 379 -11.59 -19.13 0.19
N VAL A 380 -11.77 -18.43 1.31
CA VAL A 380 -10.92 -18.62 2.51
C VAL A 380 -11.04 -20.05 3.07
N GLU A 381 -12.21 -20.68 2.95
CA GLU A 381 -12.44 -22.07 3.38
C GLU A 381 -11.69 -23.08 2.52
N ASP A 382 -11.64 -22.89 1.21
CA ASP A 382 -10.87 -23.76 0.32
C ASP A 382 -9.36 -23.56 0.49
N LEU A 383 -8.90 -22.31 0.68
CA LEU A 383 -7.50 -22.03 0.99
C LEU A 383 -7.07 -22.66 2.32
N PHE A 384 -7.98 -22.82 3.29
CA PHE A 384 -7.67 -23.59 4.49
C PHE A 384 -7.49 -25.09 4.21
N LYS A 385 -8.27 -25.68 3.30
CA LYS A 385 -8.04 -27.07 2.86
C LYS A 385 -6.70 -27.22 2.15
N TRP A 386 -6.28 -26.19 1.41
CA TRP A 386 -4.93 -26.10 0.84
C TRP A 386 -3.87 -26.12 1.94
N ASP A 387 -3.97 -25.27 2.97
CA ASP A 387 -3.05 -25.27 4.12
C ASP A 387 -2.96 -26.64 4.82
N LEU A 388 -4.10 -27.29 5.07
CA LEU A 388 -4.12 -28.62 5.69
C LEU A 388 -3.38 -29.67 4.85
N ALA A 389 -3.46 -29.58 3.53
CA ALA A 389 -2.76 -30.50 2.64
C ALA A 389 -1.23 -30.35 2.75
N LEU A 390 -0.73 -29.13 2.98
CA LEU A 390 0.68 -28.80 3.13
C LEU A 390 1.30 -29.30 4.45
N LYS A 391 0.52 -30.02 5.27
CA LYS A 391 0.95 -30.68 6.52
C LYS A 391 0.89 -32.22 6.40
N THR A 392 0.61 -32.76 5.21
CA THR A 392 0.31 -34.19 5.01
C THR A 392 0.88 -34.74 3.71
N ASP A 393 1.03 -36.06 3.61
CA ASP A 393 1.46 -36.75 2.38
C ASP A 393 0.39 -36.83 1.28
N LYS A 394 -0.65 -35.98 1.33
CA LYS A 394 -1.84 -36.11 0.49
C LYS A 394 -1.59 -35.73 -0.98
N LEU A 395 -0.69 -34.77 -1.22
CA LEU A 395 -0.35 -34.30 -2.57
C LEU A 395 1.02 -34.78 -3.06
N VAL A 396 2.00 -34.74 -2.16
CA VAL A 396 3.39 -35.17 -2.32
C VAL A 396 3.87 -35.67 -0.96
N LYS A 397 4.97 -36.42 -0.91
CA LYS A 397 5.53 -36.91 0.36
C LYS A 397 6.13 -35.79 1.20
N GLN A 398 6.27 -36.03 2.50
CA GLN A 398 6.92 -35.13 3.44
C GLN A 398 8.30 -34.68 2.96
N GLU A 399 9.12 -35.56 2.37
CA GLU A 399 10.44 -35.15 1.89
C GLU A 399 10.36 -34.10 0.76
N THR A 400 9.31 -34.16 -0.06
CA THR A 400 9.03 -33.17 -1.10
C THR A 400 8.47 -31.87 -0.51
N LEU A 401 7.65 -31.95 0.54
CA LEU A 401 7.20 -30.75 1.29
C LEU A 401 8.38 -30.05 1.98
N ASP A 402 9.30 -30.81 2.56
CA ASP A 402 10.51 -30.28 3.18
C ASP A 402 11.35 -29.54 2.13
N MET A 403 11.47 -30.08 0.91
CA MET A 403 12.12 -29.37 -0.20
C MET A 403 11.38 -28.07 -0.59
N ILE A 404 10.05 -28.04 -0.51
CA ILE A 404 9.25 -26.86 -0.85
C ILE A 404 9.49 -25.72 0.15
N PHE A 405 9.56 -26.06 1.44
CA PHE A 405 9.69 -25.08 2.52
C PHE A 405 11.13 -24.83 2.97
N ASP A 406 12.12 -25.53 2.40
CA ASP A 406 13.54 -25.21 2.61
C ASP A 406 13.90 -23.86 1.98
N VAL A 407 14.87 -23.16 2.56
CA VAL A 407 15.32 -21.85 2.08
C VAL A 407 16.30 -22.05 0.91
N HIS A 408 15.85 -21.76 -0.31
CA HIS A 408 16.67 -21.88 -1.52
C HIS A 408 17.37 -20.56 -1.90
N VAL A 409 16.78 -19.42 -1.51
CA VAL A 409 17.33 -18.09 -1.78
C VAL A 409 17.29 -17.26 -0.50
N LYS A 410 18.34 -16.45 -0.28
CA LYS A 410 18.38 -15.44 0.76
C LYS A 410 18.70 -14.11 0.12
N ASP A 411 18.01 -13.07 0.55
CA ASP A 411 18.18 -11.71 0.07
C ASP A 411 17.88 -10.75 1.23
N ASP A 412 18.53 -9.59 1.24
CA ASP A 412 18.32 -8.56 2.25
C ASP A 412 16.93 -7.93 2.14
N PHE A 413 16.28 -7.97 0.96
CA PHE A 413 14.94 -7.43 0.73
C PHE A 413 13.81 -8.23 1.40
N PHE A 414 14.00 -9.52 1.68
CA PHE A 414 13.00 -10.37 2.36
C PHE A 414 13.69 -11.22 3.44
N PRO A 415 13.78 -10.70 4.68
CA PRO A 415 14.53 -11.36 5.75
C PRO A 415 13.93 -12.72 6.14
N GLY A 416 14.61 -13.79 5.74
CA GLY A 416 14.28 -15.18 6.06
C GLY A 416 14.53 -16.12 4.88
N GLY A 417 14.12 -15.68 3.69
CA GLY A 417 14.43 -16.31 2.41
C GLY A 417 13.20 -16.70 1.57
N PHE A 418 13.47 -17.39 0.47
CA PHE A 418 12.45 -17.87 -0.47
C PHE A 418 12.60 -19.37 -0.70
N GLY A 419 11.48 -20.08 -0.54
CA GLY A 419 11.34 -21.51 -0.80
C GLY A 419 10.96 -21.80 -2.25
N LEU A 420 10.41 -22.98 -2.52
CA LEU A 420 9.85 -23.30 -3.84
C LEU A 420 8.43 -22.73 -3.96
N GLY A 421 8.36 -21.43 -4.28
CA GLY A 421 7.11 -20.70 -4.46
C GLY A 421 6.47 -20.19 -3.17
N TRP A 422 7.25 -20.05 -2.09
CA TRP A 422 6.80 -19.55 -0.78
C TRP A 422 7.82 -18.58 -0.20
N PHE A 423 7.36 -17.49 0.40
CA PHE A 423 8.21 -16.67 1.26
C PHE A 423 8.36 -17.34 2.62
N ILE A 424 9.55 -17.20 3.20
CA ILE A 424 9.89 -17.70 4.53
C ILE A 424 10.41 -16.50 5.30
N PHE A 425 9.73 -16.12 6.37
CA PHE A 425 10.13 -15.05 7.27
C PHE A 425 10.49 -15.63 8.63
N LYS A 426 11.58 -15.15 9.20
CA LYS A 426 12.02 -15.56 10.54
C LYS A 426 11.90 -14.37 11.46
N SER A 427 11.12 -14.52 12.53
CA SER A 427 10.88 -13.46 13.50
C SER A 427 11.17 -13.93 14.92
N GLU A 428 11.80 -13.06 15.72
CA GLU A 428 11.87 -13.27 17.16
C GLU A 428 10.50 -13.10 17.84
N ASP A 429 9.61 -12.27 17.27
CA ASP A 429 8.29 -11.95 17.83
C ASP A 429 7.18 -12.91 17.38
N PHE A 430 7.30 -13.43 16.16
CA PHE A 430 6.28 -14.23 15.47
C PHE A 430 6.70 -15.69 15.15
N GLY A 431 7.94 -16.07 15.43
CA GLY A 431 8.47 -17.37 15.03
C GLY A 431 8.73 -17.47 13.52
N ASP A 432 8.81 -18.71 13.03
CA ASP A 432 8.93 -18.99 11.60
C ASP A 432 7.56 -18.86 10.89
N ILE A 433 7.49 -17.99 9.89
CA ILE A 433 6.29 -17.75 9.07
C ILE A 433 6.55 -18.21 7.62
N ILE A 434 5.66 -19.06 7.11
CA ILE A 434 5.61 -19.41 5.68
C ILE A 434 4.38 -18.73 5.08
N TYR A 435 4.57 -17.90 4.06
CA TYR A 435 3.48 -17.12 3.50
C TYR A 435 3.65 -16.87 2.00
N HIS A 436 2.55 -16.45 1.37
CA HIS A 436 2.61 -15.89 0.02
C HIS A 436 1.48 -14.87 -0.14
N PRO A 437 1.79 -13.62 -0.50
CA PRO A 437 0.77 -12.65 -0.86
C PRO A 437 0.33 -12.85 -2.30
N GLY A 438 -0.86 -12.36 -2.63
CA GLY A 438 -1.36 -12.36 -3.99
C GLY A 438 -2.18 -11.11 -4.23
N THR A 439 -1.72 -10.25 -5.12
CA THR A 439 -2.46 -9.06 -5.52
C THR A 439 -2.74 -9.13 -7.01
N ILE A 440 -3.98 -8.85 -7.39
CA ILE A 440 -4.37 -8.71 -8.78
C ILE A 440 -5.63 -7.86 -8.87
N ASN A 441 -5.57 -6.76 -9.63
CA ASN A 441 -6.71 -5.94 -10.08
C ASN A 441 -7.89 -5.88 -9.10
N GLY A 442 -7.77 -5.12 -8.04
CA GLY A 442 -8.79 -4.93 -7.01
C GLY A 442 -8.97 -6.12 -6.10
N PHE A 443 -8.00 -7.03 -6.03
CA PHE A 443 -8.01 -8.14 -5.09
C PHE A 443 -6.65 -8.29 -4.42
N THR A 444 -6.70 -8.60 -3.13
CA THR A 444 -5.54 -8.99 -2.35
C THR A 444 -5.87 -10.21 -1.51
N CYS A 445 -5.08 -11.26 -1.63
CA CYS A 445 -5.20 -12.48 -0.84
C CYS A 445 -3.86 -12.77 -0.17
N TYR A 446 -3.88 -12.89 1.15
CA TYR A 446 -2.72 -13.20 1.96
C TYR A 446 -2.97 -14.46 2.76
N MET A 447 -2.09 -15.43 2.62
CA MET A 447 -2.09 -16.66 3.40
C MET A 447 -0.76 -16.78 4.12
N SER A 448 -0.82 -16.87 5.45
CA SER A 448 0.34 -17.03 6.34
C SER A 448 0.15 -18.22 7.26
N ARG A 449 1.25 -18.94 7.49
CA ARG A 449 1.35 -20.14 8.31
C ARG A 449 2.43 -19.89 9.36
N TYR A 450 2.05 -19.83 10.62
CA TYR A 450 2.96 -19.67 11.75
C TYR A 450 3.32 -21.06 12.25
N VAL A 451 4.54 -21.49 11.93
CA VAL A 451 4.97 -22.89 11.98
C VAL A 451 5.07 -23.39 13.43
N ASP A 452 5.59 -22.55 14.33
CA ASP A 452 5.87 -22.96 15.71
C ASP A 452 4.58 -23.21 16.51
N GLU A 453 3.53 -22.42 16.27
CA GLU A 453 2.25 -22.51 16.97
C GLU A 453 1.14 -23.21 16.16
N ASN A 454 1.43 -23.62 14.92
CA ASN A 454 0.47 -24.17 13.96
C ASN A 454 -0.74 -23.26 13.68
N TYR A 455 -0.55 -21.95 13.64
CA TYR A 455 -1.61 -21.03 13.22
C TYR A 455 -1.64 -20.83 11.72
N THR A 456 -2.84 -20.68 11.18
CA THR A 456 -3.08 -20.30 9.78
C THR A 456 -3.98 -19.08 9.75
N ILE A 457 -3.54 -18.02 9.09
CA ILE A 457 -4.32 -16.79 8.89
C ILE A 457 -4.46 -16.57 7.39
N ILE A 458 -5.71 -16.47 6.94
CA ILE A 458 -6.07 -16.22 5.53
C ILE A 458 -6.92 -14.96 5.49
N VAL A 459 -6.46 -13.96 4.74
CA VAL A 459 -7.15 -12.68 4.55
C VAL A 459 -7.37 -12.50 3.05
N ALA A 460 -8.62 -12.42 2.61
CA ALA A 460 -8.98 -12.19 1.22
C ALA A 460 -9.81 -10.91 1.12
N ILE A 461 -9.38 -9.97 0.31
CA ILE A 461 -9.88 -8.60 0.22
C ILE A 461 -10.16 -8.32 -1.25
N ASN A 462 -11.31 -7.72 -1.57
CA ASN A 462 -11.61 -7.24 -2.92
C ASN A 462 -11.31 -5.74 -3.04
N LYS A 463 -10.10 -5.37 -2.64
CA LYS A 463 -9.51 -4.05 -2.80
C LYS A 463 -8.00 -4.15 -3.04
N ASP A 464 -7.48 -3.29 -3.90
CA ASP A 464 -6.03 -3.17 -4.14
C ASP A 464 -5.26 -2.54 -2.98
N ASN A 465 -3.98 -2.91 -2.86
CA ASN A 465 -2.99 -2.26 -2.01
C ASN A 465 -3.41 -2.10 -0.55
N TYR A 466 -4.18 -3.05 -0.01
CA TYR A 466 -4.53 -3.08 1.41
C TYR A 466 -3.35 -3.62 2.23
N ASN A 467 -3.03 -3.00 3.37
CA ASN A 467 -1.99 -3.50 4.27
C ASN A 467 -2.48 -4.73 5.07
N TYR A 468 -2.46 -5.89 4.43
CA TYR A 468 -2.85 -7.18 5.03
C TYR A 468 -1.84 -7.68 6.06
N ASP A 469 -0.56 -7.30 5.97
CA ASP A 469 0.48 -7.73 6.91
C ASP A 469 0.19 -7.18 8.30
N ALA A 470 -0.18 -5.90 8.41
CA ALA A 470 -0.58 -5.28 9.67
C ALA A 470 -1.82 -5.96 10.30
N VAL A 471 -2.78 -6.37 9.46
CA VAL A 471 -3.96 -7.13 9.92
C VAL A 471 -3.53 -8.49 10.45
N ALA A 472 -2.73 -9.25 9.69
CA ALA A 472 -2.29 -10.59 10.08
C ALA A 472 -1.45 -10.56 11.37
N GLU A 473 -0.57 -9.57 11.52
CA GLU A 473 0.20 -9.35 12.75
C GLU A 473 -0.72 -9.17 13.97
N VAL A 474 -1.72 -8.29 13.89
CA VAL A 474 -2.63 -8.06 15.01
C VAL A 474 -3.44 -9.32 15.33
N LEU A 475 -3.90 -10.04 14.30
CA LEU A 475 -4.60 -11.32 14.49
C LEU A 475 -3.70 -12.37 15.18
N PHE A 476 -2.41 -12.42 14.84
CA PHE A 476 -1.44 -13.28 15.55
C PHE A 476 -1.23 -12.84 17.01
N ARG A 477 -1.16 -11.52 17.28
CA ARG A 477 -1.06 -11.00 18.65
C ARG A 477 -2.28 -11.40 19.47
N ILE A 478 -3.49 -11.31 18.90
CA ILE A 478 -4.74 -11.75 19.53
C ILE A 478 -4.69 -13.27 19.81
N LEU A 479 -4.26 -14.10 18.86
CA LEU A 479 -4.10 -15.55 19.04
C LEU A 479 -3.21 -15.90 20.25
N ASN A 480 -2.16 -15.09 20.46
CA ASN A 480 -1.21 -15.25 21.56
C ASN A 480 -1.57 -14.43 22.81
N LYS A 481 -2.78 -13.87 22.88
CA LYS A 481 -3.28 -13.04 24.00
C LYS A 481 -2.35 -11.88 24.37
N LYS A 482 -1.67 -11.30 23.37
CA LYS A 482 -0.82 -10.12 23.53
C LYS A 482 -1.66 -8.86 23.33
N ASN A 483 -1.24 -7.76 23.94
CA ASN A 483 -1.83 -6.43 23.72
C ASN A 483 -1.70 -6.03 22.24
N TYR A 484 -2.67 -5.27 21.75
CA TYR A 484 -2.73 -4.85 20.35
C TYR A 484 -3.40 -3.49 20.21
N GLN A 485 -3.12 -2.80 19.10
CA GLN A 485 -3.70 -1.49 18.80
C GLN A 485 -5.03 -1.67 18.07
N MET A 486 -6.09 -1.03 18.57
CA MET A 486 -7.34 -0.93 17.83
C MET A 486 -7.17 0.04 16.65
N PRO A 487 -7.81 -0.18 15.49
CA PRO A 487 -7.71 0.79 14.41
C PRO A 487 -8.48 2.06 14.77
N ALA A 488 -7.78 3.17 14.90
CA ALA A 488 -8.40 4.46 15.20
C ALA A 488 -9.28 4.95 14.03
N GLU A 489 -10.35 5.67 14.33
CA GLU A 489 -11.26 6.25 13.35
C GLU A 489 -10.62 7.47 12.66
N ILE A 490 -10.61 7.49 11.33
CA ILE A 490 -10.21 8.67 10.57
C ILE A 490 -11.42 9.60 10.48
N LYS A 491 -11.38 10.71 11.21
CA LYS A 491 -12.47 11.70 11.23
C LYS A 491 -12.12 12.91 10.38
N GLU A 492 -12.92 13.15 9.34
CA GLU A 492 -12.91 14.41 8.61
C GLU A 492 -13.46 15.53 9.51
N ILE A 493 -12.69 16.61 9.66
CA ILE A 493 -13.19 17.87 10.22
C ILE A 493 -13.60 18.81 9.08
N LYS A 494 -14.46 19.79 9.36
CA LYS A 494 -14.89 20.78 8.37
C LYS A 494 -14.47 22.17 8.82
N PRO A 495 -13.25 22.63 8.49
CA PRO A 495 -12.81 23.97 8.81
C PRO A 495 -13.59 25.01 8.00
N ASP A 496 -13.49 26.28 8.41
CA ASP A 496 -13.96 27.40 7.58
C ASP A 496 -13.21 27.37 6.22
N PRO A 497 -13.91 27.43 5.07
CA PRO A 497 -13.27 27.43 3.76
C PRO A 497 -12.20 28.51 3.55
N GLU A 498 -12.28 29.63 4.26
CA GLU A 498 -11.25 30.68 4.20
C GLU A 498 -9.91 30.19 4.80
N VAL A 499 -9.96 29.31 5.81
CA VAL A 499 -8.76 28.74 6.43
C VAL A 499 -8.02 27.82 5.48
N LEU A 500 -8.72 27.18 4.52
CA LEU A 500 -8.09 26.26 3.56
C LEU A 500 -7.10 26.97 2.63
N GLU A 501 -7.26 28.28 2.41
CA GLU A 501 -6.39 29.05 1.53
C GLU A 501 -4.94 29.07 2.01
N LYS A 502 -4.70 29.00 3.33
CA LYS A 502 -3.34 29.07 3.88
C LYS A 502 -2.46 27.88 3.48
N TYR A 503 -3.06 26.76 3.10
CA TYR A 503 -2.36 25.54 2.71
C TYR A 503 -2.02 25.50 1.21
N THR A 504 -2.62 26.37 0.38
CA THR A 504 -2.33 26.37 -1.05
C THR A 504 -0.89 26.82 -1.32
N GLY A 505 -0.31 26.30 -2.38
CA GLY A 505 1.06 26.62 -2.80
C GLY A 505 1.84 25.42 -3.32
N LEU A 506 3.05 25.70 -3.78
CA LEU A 506 4.01 24.70 -4.22
C LEU A 506 4.95 24.34 -3.07
N TYR A 507 5.11 23.04 -2.83
CA TYR A 507 5.96 22.47 -1.80
C TYR A 507 7.08 21.68 -2.44
N GLU A 508 8.31 22.12 -2.25
CA GLU A 508 9.48 21.60 -2.94
C GLU A 508 10.20 20.54 -2.13
N HIS A 509 10.57 19.43 -2.79
CA HIS A 509 11.48 18.42 -2.27
C HIS A 509 12.79 18.48 -3.05
N SER A 510 13.93 18.36 -2.37
CA SER A 510 15.27 18.43 -3.00
C SER A 510 15.53 17.42 -4.14
N SER A 511 14.73 16.35 -4.22
CA SER A 511 14.80 15.36 -5.31
C SER A 511 13.92 15.70 -6.53
N GLY A 512 13.19 16.80 -6.51
CA GLY A 512 12.17 17.16 -7.51
C GLY A 512 10.80 16.51 -7.29
N ALA A 513 10.57 15.82 -6.17
CA ALA A 513 9.27 15.25 -5.81
C ALA A 513 8.33 16.34 -5.23
N ASN A 514 8.11 17.39 -6.02
CA ASN A 514 7.36 18.58 -5.61
C ASN A 514 5.87 18.28 -5.49
N ILE A 515 5.20 18.88 -4.51
CA ILE A 515 3.78 18.66 -4.24
C ILE A 515 3.06 20.00 -4.40
N ALA A 516 2.08 20.04 -5.31
CA ALA A 516 1.21 21.19 -5.46
C ALA A 516 -0.06 20.99 -4.63
N ILE A 517 -0.38 21.98 -3.78
CA ILE A 517 -1.66 22.04 -3.08
C ILE A 517 -2.51 23.13 -3.72
N THR A 518 -3.61 22.72 -4.34
CA THR A 518 -4.58 23.62 -4.99
C THR A 518 -5.93 23.56 -4.27
N LYS A 519 -6.74 24.59 -4.49
CA LYS A 519 -8.11 24.66 -3.97
C LYS A 519 -9.06 24.86 -5.13
N SER A 520 -10.13 24.07 -5.17
CA SER A 520 -11.28 24.32 -6.03
C SER A 520 -12.51 24.38 -5.16
N GLU A 521 -13.25 25.49 -5.24
CA GLU A 521 -14.37 25.81 -4.36
C GLU A 521 -13.99 25.70 -2.87
N ASN A 522 -14.49 24.69 -2.17
CA ASN A 522 -14.24 24.44 -0.74
C ASN A 522 -13.41 23.18 -0.48
N GLN A 523 -12.75 22.64 -1.51
CA GLN A 523 -12.01 21.38 -1.44
C GLN A 523 -10.54 21.61 -1.81
N LEU A 524 -9.63 21.04 -1.01
CA LEU A 524 -8.21 21.00 -1.32
C LEU A 524 -7.87 19.75 -2.13
N TYR A 525 -6.90 19.91 -3.02
CA TYR A 525 -6.33 18.86 -3.85
C TYR A 525 -4.82 18.86 -3.67
N ALA A 526 -4.24 17.69 -3.57
CA ALA A 526 -2.80 17.49 -3.63
C ALA A 526 -2.43 16.80 -4.94
N GLN A 527 -1.36 17.28 -5.57
CA GLN A 527 -0.82 16.73 -6.80
C GLN A 527 0.67 16.48 -6.65
N LEU A 528 1.06 15.21 -6.82
CA LEU A 528 2.45 14.79 -6.95
C LEU A 528 2.86 14.77 -8.43
N PRO A 529 4.16 14.78 -8.77
CA PRO A 529 4.60 14.85 -10.16
C PRO A 529 4.18 13.61 -10.95
N GLY A 530 3.62 13.83 -12.14
CA GLY A 530 3.14 12.77 -13.03
C GLY A 530 1.91 12.00 -12.52
N GLN A 531 1.17 12.56 -11.56
CA GLN A 531 -0.08 11.98 -11.05
C GLN A 531 -1.23 12.97 -11.19
N ASP A 532 -2.45 12.45 -11.34
CA ASP A 532 -3.67 13.26 -11.24
C ASP A 532 -3.77 13.86 -9.83
N LYS A 533 -4.36 15.06 -9.74
CA LYS A 533 -4.66 15.66 -8.44
C LYS A 533 -5.70 14.82 -7.69
N ALA A 534 -5.50 14.63 -6.39
CA ALA A 534 -6.42 13.88 -5.53
C ALA A 534 -6.93 14.77 -4.39
N GLU A 535 -8.21 14.60 -4.04
CA GLU A 535 -8.82 15.31 -2.92
C GLU A 535 -8.16 14.94 -1.59
N ILE A 536 -7.84 15.96 -0.79
CA ILE A 536 -7.32 15.80 0.57
C ILE A 536 -8.30 16.39 1.59
N TYR A 537 -8.54 15.67 2.67
CA TYR A 537 -9.54 16.02 3.67
C TYR A 537 -8.86 16.31 5.00
N PRO A 538 -9.21 17.42 5.67
CA PRO A 538 -8.60 17.75 6.96
C PRO A 538 -9.07 16.78 8.04
N MET A 539 -8.11 16.27 8.81
CA MET A 539 -8.30 15.47 10.03
C MET A 539 -8.02 16.30 11.28
N SER A 540 -7.10 17.26 11.18
CA SER A 540 -6.79 18.26 12.20
C SER A 540 -6.46 19.60 11.56
N GLU A 541 -5.91 20.55 12.31
CA GLU A 541 -5.44 21.83 11.78
C GLU A 541 -4.15 21.74 10.95
N THR A 542 -3.47 20.60 10.97
CA THR A 542 -2.23 20.35 10.21
C THR A 542 -2.23 19.03 9.48
N GLU A 543 -3.08 18.08 9.87
CA GLU A 543 -3.12 16.74 9.29
C GLU A 543 -4.29 16.60 8.32
N PHE A 544 -3.99 16.01 7.18
CA PHE A 544 -4.92 15.73 6.09
C PHE A 544 -4.74 14.28 5.63
N PHE A 545 -5.79 13.71 5.06
CA PHE A 545 -5.79 12.34 4.55
C PHE A 545 -6.50 12.25 3.20
N TYR A 546 -6.29 11.16 2.49
CA TYR A 546 -7.00 10.84 1.25
C TYR A 546 -8.06 9.77 1.52
N LYS A 547 -9.21 9.85 0.82
CA LYS A 547 -10.25 8.80 0.90
C LYS A 547 -10.02 7.66 -0.10
N VAL A 548 -9.24 7.90 -1.15
CA VAL A 548 -9.00 6.95 -2.25
C VAL A 548 -7.69 6.17 -2.12
N ILE A 549 -6.77 6.62 -1.27
CA ILE A 549 -5.50 5.95 -0.96
C ILE A 549 -5.20 6.09 0.53
N GLU A 550 -4.52 5.12 1.14
CA GLU A 550 -4.05 5.24 2.53
C GLU A 550 -2.77 6.08 2.58
N ALA A 551 -2.94 7.40 2.49
CA ALA A 551 -1.86 8.37 2.57
C ALA A 551 -2.28 9.57 3.43
N TYR A 552 -1.27 10.31 3.91
CA TYR A 552 -1.44 11.43 4.82
C TYR A 552 -0.54 12.59 4.42
N ILE A 553 -1.02 13.81 4.67
CA ILE A 553 -0.24 15.05 4.57
C ILE A 553 -0.24 15.72 5.95
N THR A 554 0.94 16.05 6.46
CA THR A 554 1.11 16.82 7.68
C THR A 554 1.81 18.15 7.36
N PHE A 555 1.09 19.26 7.47
CA PHE A 555 1.65 20.60 7.25
C PHE A 555 2.49 21.05 8.45
N THR A 556 3.67 21.61 8.18
CA THR A 556 4.53 22.23 9.21
C THR A 556 4.23 23.72 9.33
N LYS A 557 4.29 24.24 10.55
CA LYS A 557 4.07 25.66 10.87
C LYS A 557 5.30 26.28 11.52
N ASP A 558 5.49 27.57 11.31
CA ASP A 558 6.37 28.38 12.15
C ASP A 558 5.69 28.81 13.46
N ASP A 559 6.45 29.46 14.36
CA ASP A 559 5.97 29.96 15.65
C ASP A 559 4.86 31.02 15.53
N THR A 560 4.66 31.58 14.33
CA THR A 560 3.61 32.56 14.03
C THR A 560 2.38 31.94 13.38
N GLY A 561 2.40 30.62 13.13
CA GLY A 561 1.30 29.85 12.56
C GLY A 561 1.26 29.80 11.04
N ASN A 562 2.27 30.33 10.33
CA ASN A 562 2.34 30.25 8.87
C ASN A 562 2.77 28.86 8.44
N ILE A 563 2.17 28.35 7.36
CA ILE A 563 2.59 27.07 6.77
C ILE A 563 3.95 27.23 6.09
N THR A 564 4.93 26.43 6.52
CA THR A 564 6.33 26.49 6.04
C THR A 564 6.73 25.28 5.20
N GLY A 565 5.91 24.23 5.18
CA GLY A 565 6.22 22.98 4.52
C GLY A 565 5.11 21.96 4.71
N LEU A 566 5.30 20.77 4.15
CA LEU A 566 4.46 19.61 4.42
C LEU A 566 5.27 18.32 4.34
N GLN A 567 4.82 17.31 5.08
CA GLN A 567 5.29 15.93 4.95
C GLN A 567 4.17 15.11 4.30
N PHE A 568 4.47 14.45 3.18
CA PHE A 568 3.62 13.41 2.62
C PHE A 568 4.08 12.05 3.14
N LYS A 569 3.13 11.20 3.55
CA LYS A 569 3.40 9.84 4.01
C LYS A 569 2.44 8.84 3.39
N GLN A 570 2.99 7.77 2.82
CA GLN A 570 2.26 6.62 2.31
C GLN A 570 3.05 5.33 2.54
N GLY A 571 2.56 4.44 3.40
CA GLY A 571 3.36 3.31 3.87
C GLY A 571 4.69 3.79 4.50
N ASP A 572 5.81 3.24 4.03
CA ASP A 572 7.16 3.64 4.43
C ASP A 572 7.72 4.82 3.64
N ILE A 573 7.02 5.29 2.60
CA ILE A 573 7.42 6.44 1.82
C ILE A 573 7.10 7.71 2.62
N VAL A 574 8.12 8.53 2.86
CA VAL A 574 8.02 9.84 3.49
C VAL A 574 8.71 10.87 2.60
N ILE A 575 8.02 11.98 2.31
CA ILE A 575 8.53 13.08 1.50
C ILE A 575 8.38 14.37 2.31
N ASP A 576 9.50 14.94 2.75
CA ASP A 576 9.55 16.19 3.52
C ASP A 576 9.83 17.38 2.62
N THR A 577 8.91 18.34 2.57
CA THR A 577 8.96 19.46 1.64
C THR A 577 9.03 20.80 2.36
N VAL A 578 9.52 21.81 1.65
CA VAL A 578 9.49 23.22 2.09
C VAL A 578 8.53 23.99 1.19
N LYS A 579 7.70 24.84 1.78
CA LYS A 579 6.79 25.70 1.03
C LYS A 579 7.60 26.78 0.30
N THR A 580 7.32 26.97 -0.98
CA THR A 580 7.99 27.95 -1.83
C THR A 580 7.20 29.24 -1.93
N ASP A 581 7.87 30.32 -2.37
CA ASP A 581 7.22 31.59 -2.74
C ASP A 581 6.67 31.56 -4.19
N VAL A 582 6.79 30.42 -4.89
CA VAL A 582 6.31 30.27 -6.27
C VAL A 582 4.78 30.17 -6.24
N ALA A 583 4.12 31.16 -6.82
CA ALA A 583 2.68 31.13 -7.00
C ALA A 583 2.31 30.08 -8.07
N LEU A 584 1.41 29.15 -7.72
CA LEU A 584 0.76 28.30 -8.72
C LEU A 584 -0.05 29.20 -9.65
N LYS A 585 0.25 29.18 -10.96
CA LYS A 585 -0.51 29.99 -11.94
C LYS A 585 -1.94 29.45 -12.03
N GLU A 586 -2.92 30.33 -11.94
CA GLU A 586 -4.31 29.97 -12.21
C GLU A 586 -4.45 29.58 -13.68
N LYS A 587 -4.78 28.32 -13.96
CA LYS A 587 -4.99 27.80 -15.31
C LYS A 587 -6.42 28.08 -15.74
N LYS A 588 -6.59 29.01 -16.68
CA LYS A 588 -7.87 29.33 -17.31
C LYS A 588 -7.74 29.15 -18.79
N ILE A 589 -8.71 28.44 -19.38
CA ILE A 589 -8.80 28.30 -20.84
C ILE A 589 -9.11 29.68 -21.42
N ALA A 590 -8.21 30.18 -22.26
CA ALA A 590 -8.38 31.40 -23.03
C ALA A 590 -9.08 31.10 -24.36
N GLU A 591 -9.87 32.05 -24.85
CA GLU A 591 -10.42 31.98 -26.20
C GLU A 591 -9.33 32.38 -27.20
N VAL A 592 -8.84 31.40 -27.97
CA VAL A 592 -7.76 31.54 -28.95
C VAL A 592 -8.21 30.94 -30.27
N ASP A 593 -7.88 31.58 -31.39
CA ASP A 593 -8.21 31.07 -32.74
C ASP A 593 -7.44 29.76 -33.00
N PRO A 594 -8.13 28.61 -33.19
CA PRO A 594 -7.46 27.32 -33.39
C PRO A 594 -6.55 27.27 -34.61
N GLU A 595 -6.71 28.19 -35.58
CA GLU A 595 -5.83 28.26 -36.75
C GLU A 595 -4.35 28.46 -36.38
N ILE A 596 -4.05 29.10 -35.23
CA ILE A 596 -2.67 29.31 -34.79
C ILE A 596 -1.99 28.01 -34.35
N TYR A 597 -2.73 26.96 -33.98
CA TYR A 597 -2.16 25.72 -33.46
C TYR A 597 -1.29 24.99 -34.49
N LYS A 598 -1.60 25.18 -35.78
CA LYS A 598 -0.81 24.64 -36.89
C LYS A 598 0.63 25.17 -36.91
N GLU A 599 0.86 26.38 -36.37
CA GLU A 599 2.20 26.96 -36.24
C GLU A 599 3.06 26.24 -35.18
N TYR A 600 2.39 25.66 -34.18
CA TYR A 600 2.99 24.97 -33.03
C TYR A 600 3.26 23.49 -33.29
N ALA A 601 2.61 22.87 -34.29
CA ALA A 601 2.88 21.50 -34.64
C ALA A 601 4.36 21.28 -35.01
N GLY A 602 4.94 20.16 -34.54
CA GLY A 602 6.33 19.79 -34.78
C GLY A 602 6.97 19.04 -33.63
N GLU A 603 8.26 18.74 -33.78
CA GLU A 603 9.09 18.09 -32.76
C GLU A 603 9.97 19.12 -32.05
N TYR A 604 10.04 19.00 -30.72
CA TYR A 604 10.80 19.87 -29.84
C TYR A 604 11.73 19.01 -29.01
N GLU A 605 13.03 19.29 -29.02
CA GLU A 605 14.03 18.47 -28.37
C GLU A 605 14.54 19.13 -27.09
N PHE A 606 14.50 18.37 -25.98
CA PHE A 606 15.15 18.72 -24.73
C PHE A 606 16.68 18.60 -24.86
N GLU A 607 17.44 19.30 -24.03
CA GLU A 607 18.91 19.13 -23.96
C GLU A 607 19.35 17.69 -23.69
N THR A 608 18.48 16.89 -23.07
CA THR A 608 18.69 15.46 -22.77
C THR A 608 18.54 14.55 -23.99
N GLY A 609 18.04 15.05 -25.12
CA GLY A 609 17.72 14.29 -26.34
C GLY A 609 16.32 13.67 -26.36
N LEU A 610 15.50 13.90 -25.32
CA LEU A 610 14.07 13.58 -25.34
C LEU A 610 13.34 14.49 -26.32
N VAL A 611 12.30 13.98 -26.96
CA VAL A 611 11.48 14.74 -27.93
C VAL A 611 10.05 14.87 -27.41
N LEU A 612 9.54 16.09 -27.42
CA LEU A 612 8.14 16.45 -27.25
C LEU A 612 7.56 16.75 -28.64
N THR A 613 6.58 15.95 -29.06
CA THR A 613 5.83 16.11 -30.30
C THR A 613 4.55 16.87 -30.01
N VAL A 614 4.34 17.97 -30.73
CA VAL A 614 3.09 18.73 -30.73
C VAL A 614 2.34 18.45 -32.03
N SER A 615 1.06 18.13 -31.93
CA SER A 615 0.19 17.86 -33.07
C SER A 615 -1.18 18.50 -32.87
N THR A 616 -1.93 18.60 -33.97
CA THR A 616 -3.28 19.16 -33.97
C THR A 616 -4.24 18.17 -34.59
N GLU A 617 -5.41 18.02 -33.97
CA GLU A 617 -6.52 17.23 -34.51
C GLU A 617 -7.78 18.07 -34.38
N ASP A 618 -8.44 18.34 -35.50
CA ASP A 618 -9.53 19.33 -35.61
C ASP A 618 -9.12 20.70 -35.02
N ASP A 619 -9.94 21.27 -34.13
CA ASP A 619 -9.70 22.54 -33.45
C ASP A 619 -8.97 22.36 -32.10
N ARG A 620 -8.26 21.24 -31.91
CA ARG A 620 -7.57 20.87 -30.66
C ARG A 620 -6.08 20.67 -30.90
N ILE A 621 -5.29 20.88 -29.85
CA ILE A 621 -3.84 20.75 -29.85
C ILE A 621 -3.39 19.77 -28.77
N PHE A 622 -2.42 18.93 -29.10
CA PHE A 622 -1.95 17.84 -28.26
C PHE A 622 -0.43 17.90 -28.16
N ALA A 623 0.09 17.43 -27.03
CA ALA A 623 1.52 17.31 -26.80
C ALA A 623 1.86 15.95 -26.17
N GLN A 624 2.89 15.31 -26.71
CA GLN A 624 3.37 14.00 -26.28
C GLN A 624 4.89 14.01 -26.15
N ILE A 625 5.39 13.64 -24.97
CA ILE A 625 6.81 13.31 -24.80
C ILE A 625 7.02 11.86 -25.26
N THR A 626 8.12 11.57 -25.96
CA THR A 626 8.42 10.23 -26.49
C THR A 626 8.30 9.15 -25.39
N GLY A 627 7.38 8.20 -25.57
CA GLY A 627 7.12 7.13 -24.57
C GLY A 627 6.14 7.50 -23.46
N HIS A 628 5.48 8.66 -23.54
CA HIS A 628 4.46 9.13 -22.60
C HIS A 628 3.07 9.22 -23.27
N LEU A 629 2.05 9.49 -22.45
CA LEU A 629 0.66 9.70 -22.88
C LEU A 629 0.55 10.87 -23.87
N TYR A 630 -0.31 10.68 -24.86
CA TYR A 630 -0.73 11.70 -25.82
C TYR A 630 -1.90 12.48 -25.21
N LEU A 631 -1.63 13.71 -24.76
CA LEU A 631 -2.60 14.49 -23.98
C LEU A 631 -2.91 15.82 -24.69
N GLU A 632 -4.16 16.26 -24.56
CA GLU A 632 -4.58 17.60 -25.01
C GLU A 632 -3.93 18.66 -24.13
N ILE A 633 -3.54 19.79 -24.75
CA ILE A 633 -3.12 21.00 -24.04
C ILE A 633 -4.10 22.13 -24.34
N PHE A 634 -4.39 22.93 -23.34
CA PHE A 634 -5.37 24.01 -23.41
C PHE A 634 -4.67 25.37 -23.45
N PRO A 635 -5.16 26.33 -24.25
CA PRO A 635 -4.55 27.66 -24.32
C PRO A 635 -4.78 28.45 -23.03
N MET A 636 -3.72 29.05 -22.49
CA MET A 636 -3.75 30.14 -21.50
C MET A 636 -3.60 31.52 -22.17
N SER A 637 -2.91 31.57 -23.30
CA SER A 637 -2.78 32.73 -24.17
C SER A 637 -2.50 32.24 -25.60
N GLU A 638 -2.22 33.15 -26.54
CA GLU A 638 -1.81 32.75 -27.89
C GLU A 638 -0.52 31.90 -27.91
N THR A 639 0.33 31.98 -26.88
CA THR A 639 1.65 31.31 -26.84
C THR A 639 1.86 30.41 -25.63
N GLU A 640 1.06 30.56 -24.57
CA GLU A 640 1.12 29.69 -23.39
C GLU A 640 -0.04 28.69 -23.41
N PHE A 641 0.28 27.44 -23.11
CA PHE A 641 -0.65 26.31 -23.04
C PHE A 641 -0.40 25.53 -21.74
N PHE A 642 -1.35 24.72 -21.31
CA PHE A 642 -1.23 23.90 -20.11
C PHE A 642 -1.92 22.56 -20.26
N TYR A 643 -1.51 21.58 -19.46
CA TYR A 643 -2.29 20.36 -19.25
C TYR A 643 -3.31 20.58 -18.13
N GLU A 644 -4.58 20.25 -18.39
CA GLU A 644 -5.67 20.47 -17.41
C GLU A 644 -5.40 19.79 -16.07
N ASP A 645 -4.88 18.56 -16.13
CA ASP A 645 -4.68 17.70 -14.97
C ASP A 645 -3.26 17.69 -14.44
N TYR A 646 -2.31 18.50 -14.96
CA TYR A 646 -0.90 18.47 -14.50
C TYR A 646 -0.36 19.88 -14.31
N GLU A 647 0.43 20.13 -13.25
CA GLU A 647 1.18 21.39 -13.02
C GLU A 647 2.33 21.61 -14.02
N VAL A 648 1.97 21.67 -15.30
CA VAL A 648 2.84 21.85 -16.44
C VAL A 648 2.27 22.95 -17.36
N VAL A 649 3.12 23.89 -17.75
CA VAL A 649 2.83 24.97 -18.71
C VAL A 649 3.84 24.90 -19.86
N ILE A 650 3.35 25.01 -21.10
CA ILE A 650 4.15 25.05 -22.32
C ILE A 650 4.07 26.46 -22.90
N GLU A 651 5.20 27.14 -23.02
CA GLU A 651 5.30 28.47 -23.65
C GLU A 651 6.02 28.38 -24.99
N PHE A 652 5.33 28.57 -26.10
CA PHE A 652 5.94 28.59 -27.43
C PHE A 652 6.70 29.89 -27.68
N VAL A 653 7.98 29.75 -28.05
CA VAL A 653 8.88 30.89 -28.28
C VAL A 653 8.94 31.21 -29.77
N LYS A 654 8.43 32.39 -30.16
CA LYS A 654 8.52 32.93 -31.52
C LYS A 654 9.78 33.77 -31.70
N GLY A 655 10.44 33.66 -32.86
CA GLY A 655 11.57 34.50 -33.25
C GLY A 655 11.13 35.85 -33.82
N GLU A 656 12.08 36.74 -34.13
CA GLU A 656 11.80 38.06 -34.74
C GLU A 656 11.05 37.99 -36.08
N ASP A 657 11.14 36.85 -36.78
CA ASP A 657 10.46 36.56 -38.04
C ASP A 657 9.03 36.00 -37.85
N GLY A 658 8.56 35.89 -36.61
CA GLY A 658 7.25 35.35 -36.25
C GLY A 658 7.18 33.82 -36.27
N SER A 659 8.25 33.11 -36.66
CA SER A 659 8.26 31.64 -36.66
C SER A 659 8.57 31.07 -35.28
N VAL A 660 7.97 29.94 -34.94
CA VAL A 660 8.22 29.23 -33.68
C VAL A 660 9.61 28.61 -33.72
N LYS A 661 10.51 29.03 -32.84
CA LYS A 661 11.90 28.56 -32.77
C LYS A 661 12.11 27.45 -31.74
N GLY A 662 11.19 27.34 -30.79
CA GLY A 662 11.26 26.39 -29.68
C GLY A 662 10.08 26.56 -28.75
N LEU A 663 10.16 25.93 -27.59
CA LEU A 663 9.21 26.13 -26.50
C LEU A 663 9.93 26.03 -25.16
N ILE A 664 9.33 26.61 -24.12
CA ILE A 664 9.75 26.46 -22.73
C ILE A 664 8.72 25.56 -22.06
N PHE A 665 9.15 24.39 -21.62
CA PHE A 665 8.37 23.46 -20.85
C PHE A 665 8.57 23.77 -19.37
N LYS A 666 7.53 24.17 -18.66
CA LYS A 666 7.58 24.58 -17.25
C LYS A 666 6.84 23.56 -16.41
N GLU A 667 7.51 22.95 -15.44
CA GLU A 667 6.92 21.92 -14.57
C GLU A 667 7.32 22.21 -13.11
N PHE A 668 6.33 22.38 -12.23
CA PHE A 668 6.54 22.74 -10.82
C PHE A 668 7.56 23.88 -10.58
N GLY A 669 7.57 24.90 -11.45
CA GLY A 669 8.46 26.06 -11.34
C GLY A 669 9.83 25.91 -12.00
N GLU A 670 10.21 24.71 -12.44
CA GLU A 670 11.41 24.46 -13.25
C GLU A 670 11.13 24.75 -14.72
N GLU A 671 12.09 25.36 -15.43
CA GLU A 671 11.97 25.67 -16.86
C GLU A 671 12.96 24.85 -17.70
N TYR A 672 12.45 24.18 -18.73
CA TYR A 672 13.23 23.43 -19.69
C TYR A 672 13.06 24.06 -21.07
N VAL A 673 14.17 24.48 -21.68
CA VAL A 673 14.14 25.06 -23.03
C VAL A 673 14.29 23.95 -24.05
N LEU A 674 13.33 23.86 -24.97
CA LEU A 674 13.34 22.90 -26.07
C LEU A 674 13.50 23.63 -27.40
N VAL A 675 14.34 23.08 -28.26
CA VAL A 675 14.59 23.62 -29.61
C VAL A 675 13.69 22.91 -30.60
N LYS A 676 13.02 23.66 -31.49
CA LYS A 676 12.21 23.08 -32.56
C LYS A 676 13.13 22.42 -33.61
N LYS A 677 12.86 21.17 -33.96
CA LYS A 677 13.60 20.39 -34.96
C LYS A 677 13.27 20.77 -36.41
#